data_AF-A0A518G5H7-F1
#
_entry.id   AF-A0A518G5H7-F1
#
_cell.length_a   1.000
_cell.length_b   1.000
_cell.length_c   1.000
_cell.angle_alpha   90.00
_cell.angle_beta   90.00
_cell.angle_gamma   90.00
#
_symmetry.space_group_name_H-M   'P 1'
#
loop_
_entity.id
_entity.type
_entity.pdbx_description
1 polymer ?
#
loop_
_entity_poly.entity_id
_entity_poly.type
_entity_poly.pdbx_seq_one_letter_code
_entity_poly.pdbx_strand_id
1 'polypeptide(L)'
;MNIVVLRRRLFYIGAIVLLLIPLYFLGSPSIRNLDGSVKAAGGTLAQVRTAYDLGQGDLGEIDPASESMRLATLGLRGVAATILWQKAEYYKKEQYWDRLSATLNQIAILQPHFVKVWEFQSHNLSYNVSAEFDDYRQRYQWVKRGMDYLVKGSKFNKKRTEMPYELGWFFGNKFGVADERKQFRELYREDKNFHEEMQARSGMDLRQPAGLGPDRLPDNWLSGRLWYEHAYDMVAEGSKPAKSVMMFYRMGPQWLMKYSEGIQAEGILDIPARQAWKRAGEGWAEFGERQIQTSFGDTIYLRELARANEEYLNEKASFEEYCGQTYQDMLEQEMATLTSEQIAAWEKLDIDRTFNEVLMAEDVKKQLNFPPQSVVKKLPASQRLEATERANRLVAAKEKISHVEIYRNQINYAYWEARCIAEQEDAAILARTSMYEADQMLDKGELDGALEKYEIAWANWAELFNAHPAMMIDDAADAVLESIESYRKLLDQTELPDDFALRDFLEFRRRYDEQLTDPAMMGVISAWPARFPNRNFLTEMLLKTDALSADDAPAELPTINLQSPEVGQPPVPAPAASPTSEASEPLVQPAAESPPVATPENAATPEAGSEAESTSAPGAAASEGPPAESRKEAPSAVSTLEIAAPDQGQAPSPKLP
;
A
#
# COMPACT_ATOMS: atom_id res chain seq x y z
N MET A 1 7.42 -67.93 -43.97
CA MET A 1 7.28 -67.08 -42.78
C MET A 1 7.21 -67.99 -41.56
N ASN A 2 8.12 -67.84 -40.60
CA ASN A 2 8.30 -68.79 -39.50
C ASN A 2 7.09 -68.70 -38.54
N ILE A 3 6.30 -69.77 -38.40
CA ILE A 3 5.04 -69.81 -37.61
C ILE A 3 5.26 -69.32 -36.16
N VAL A 4 6.45 -69.59 -35.61
CA VAL A 4 6.84 -69.13 -34.28
C VAL A 4 6.96 -67.60 -34.19
N VAL A 5 7.47 -66.95 -35.24
CA VAL A 5 7.59 -65.48 -35.31
C VAL A 5 6.22 -64.84 -35.47
N LEU A 6 5.33 -65.43 -36.28
CA LEU A 6 3.95 -64.96 -36.44
C LEU A 6 3.18 -65.05 -35.12
N ARG A 7 3.30 -66.16 -34.39
CA ARG A 7 2.65 -66.35 -33.08
C ARG A 7 3.14 -65.35 -32.04
N ARG A 8 4.44 -65.07 -31.99
CA ARG A 8 5.01 -64.04 -31.10
C ARG A 8 4.51 -62.64 -31.44
N ARG A 9 4.47 -62.27 -32.73
CA ARG A 9 3.94 -60.96 -33.18
C ARG A 9 2.46 -60.80 -32.85
N LEU A 10 1.64 -61.82 -33.08
CA LEU A 10 0.23 -61.80 -32.71
C LEU A 10 0.03 -61.69 -31.19
N PHE A 11 0.88 -62.36 -30.40
CA PHE A 11 0.87 -62.22 -28.94
C PHE A 11 1.25 -60.81 -28.49
N TYR A 12 2.32 -60.21 -29.05
CA TYR A 12 2.69 -58.84 -28.72
C TYR A 12 1.64 -57.82 -29.13
N ILE A 13 1.02 -57.97 -30.30
CA ILE A 13 -0.10 -57.12 -30.73
C ILE A 13 -1.28 -57.28 -29.77
N GLY A 14 -1.63 -58.51 -29.39
CA GLY A 14 -2.68 -58.78 -28.41
C GLY A 14 -2.39 -58.16 -27.04
N ALA A 15 -1.15 -58.26 -26.56
CA ALA A 15 -0.70 -57.64 -25.31
C ALA A 15 -0.73 -56.10 -25.38
N ILE A 16 -0.30 -55.51 -26.50
CA ILE A 16 -0.38 -54.06 -26.72
C ILE A 16 -1.84 -53.60 -26.71
N VAL A 17 -2.74 -54.27 -27.43
CA VAL A 17 -4.17 -53.94 -27.43
C VAL A 17 -4.75 -54.08 -26.02
N LEU A 18 -4.38 -55.12 -25.28
CA LEU A 18 -4.83 -55.33 -23.90
C LEU A 18 -4.32 -54.24 -22.95
N LEU A 19 -3.11 -53.72 -23.16
CA LEU A 19 -2.56 -52.58 -22.40
C LEU A 19 -3.18 -51.23 -22.81
N LEU A 20 -3.62 -51.09 -24.06
CA LEU A 20 -4.29 -49.87 -24.55
C LEU A 20 -5.68 -49.67 -23.93
N ILE A 21 -6.38 -50.74 -23.54
CA ILE A 21 -7.71 -50.67 -22.92
C ILE A 21 -7.69 -49.85 -21.61
N PRO A 22 -6.89 -50.19 -20.57
CA PRO A 22 -6.83 -49.40 -19.36
C PRO A 22 -6.26 -47.99 -19.61
N LEU A 23 -5.33 -47.82 -20.55
CA LEU A 23 -4.81 -46.50 -20.95
C LEU A 23 -5.91 -45.61 -21.56
N TYR A 24 -6.82 -46.19 -22.35
CA TYR A 24 -7.95 -45.47 -22.92
C TYR A 24 -8.95 -45.03 -21.83
N PHE A 25 -9.25 -45.91 -20.86
CA PHE A 25 -10.12 -45.56 -19.73
C PHE A 25 -9.49 -44.56 -18.76
N LEU A 26 -8.17 -44.57 -18.59
CA LEU A 26 -7.47 -43.57 -17.79
C LEU A 26 -7.32 -42.23 -18.53
N GLY A 27 -6.90 -42.27 -19.79
CA GLY A 27 -6.32 -41.12 -20.50
C GLY A 27 -7.14 -40.54 -21.64
N SER A 28 -8.34 -41.06 -21.93
CA SER A 28 -9.21 -40.47 -22.97
C SER A 28 -9.57 -39.02 -22.61
N PRO A 29 -9.43 -38.05 -23.54
CA PRO A 29 -9.71 -36.65 -23.27
C PRO A 29 -11.21 -36.41 -23.09
N SER A 30 -11.57 -35.41 -22.28
CA SER A 30 -12.95 -34.92 -22.21
C SER A 30 -13.31 -34.17 -23.50
N ILE A 31 -14.54 -34.35 -23.98
CA ILE A 31 -15.10 -33.57 -25.10
C ILE A 31 -16.02 -32.51 -24.50
N ARG A 32 -15.79 -31.24 -24.84
CA ARG A 32 -16.57 -30.09 -24.36
C ARG A 32 -17.19 -29.30 -25.51
N ASN A 33 -18.29 -28.62 -25.25
CA ASN A 33 -18.92 -27.66 -26.16
C ASN A 33 -18.15 -26.32 -26.15
N LEU A 34 -18.44 -25.42 -27.11
CA LEU A 34 -17.83 -24.08 -27.18
C LEU A 34 -18.09 -23.19 -25.96
N ASP A 35 -19.17 -23.46 -25.23
CA ASP A 35 -19.55 -22.79 -23.98
C ASP A 35 -18.84 -23.37 -22.74
N GLY A 36 -17.94 -24.34 -22.92
CA GLY A 36 -17.22 -25.01 -21.84
C GLY A 36 -17.96 -26.15 -21.16
N SER A 37 -19.23 -26.41 -21.50
CA SER A 37 -20.02 -27.52 -20.92
C SER A 37 -19.50 -28.89 -21.38
N VAL A 38 -19.52 -29.88 -20.47
CA VAL A 38 -18.99 -31.23 -20.72
C VAL A 38 -19.98 -32.04 -21.58
N LYS A 39 -19.58 -32.37 -22.81
CA LYS A 39 -20.31 -33.26 -23.72
C LYS A 39 -19.98 -34.73 -23.46
N ALA A 40 -18.73 -35.02 -23.07
CA ALA A 40 -18.28 -36.32 -22.58
C ALA A 40 -17.15 -36.12 -21.55
N ALA A 41 -17.27 -36.75 -20.38
CA ALA A 41 -16.36 -36.53 -19.25
C ALA A 41 -14.92 -37.06 -19.45
N GLY A 42 -14.68 -37.86 -20.50
CA GLY A 42 -13.38 -38.51 -20.74
C GLY A 42 -13.06 -39.60 -19.70
N GLY A 43 -11.81 -40.03 -19.68
CA GLY A 43 -11.28 -41.03 -18.74
C GLY A 43 -11.06 -40.48 -17.32
N THR A 44 -10.63 -41.34 -16.39
CA THR A 44 -10.48 -40.97 -14.97
C THR A 44 -9.55 -39.77 -14.75
N LEU A 45 -8.45 -39.63 -15.51
CA LEU A 45 -7.58 -38.45 -15.37
C LEU A 45 -8.25 -37.16 -15.84
N ALA A 46 -9.08 -37.22 -16.89
CA ALA A 46 -9.82 -36.05 -17.35
C ALA A 46 -10.85 -35.62 -16.30
N GLN A 47 -11.55 -36.59 -15.70
CA GLN A 47 -12.52 -36.34 -14.62
C GLN A 47 -11.87 -35.79 -13.36
N VAL A 48 -10.72 -36.32 -12.93
CA VAL A 48 -9.94 -35.80 -11.80
C VAL A 48 -9.43 -34.39 -12.10
N ARG A 49 -8.97 -34.13 -13.33
CA ARG A 49 -8.59 -32.78 -13.75
C ARG A 49 -9.77 -31.82 -13.63
N THR A 50 -10.95 -32.20 -14.09
CA THR A 50 -12.17 -31.39 -13.96
C THR A 50 -12.61 -31.18 -12.52
N ALA A 51 -12.60 -32.23 -11.71
CA ALA A 51 -13.06 -32.16 -10.33
C ALA A 51 -12.16 -31.27 -9.46
N TYR A 52 -10.86 -31.26 -9.74
CA TYR A 52 -9.87 -30.47 -9.00
C TYR A 52 -9.40 -29.21 -9.76
N ASP A 53 -10.02 -28.88 -10.89
CA ASP A 53 -9.68 -27.74 -11.74
C ASP A 53 -8.19 -27.73 -12.17
N LEU A 54 -7.63 -28.92 -12.37
CA LEU A 54 -6.22 -29.16 -12.75
C LEU A 54 -6.03 -29.26 -14.27
N GLY A 55 -7.12 -29.26 -15.05
CA GLY A 55 -7.09 -29.32 -16.50
C GLY A 55 -7.21 -27.94 -17.14
N GLN A 56 -6.29 -27.60 -18.04
CA GLN A 56 -6.42 -26.40 -18.90
C GLN A 56 -7.72 -26.39 -19.73
N GLY A 57 -8.36 -27.55 -19.94
CA GLY A 57 -9.65 -27.69 -20.62
C GLY A 57 -10.88 -27.41 -19.75
N ASP A 58 -10.72 -27.22 -18.44
CA ASP A 58 -11.83 -26.95 -17.51
C ASP A 58 -12.21 -25.46 -17.47
N LEU A 59 -11.36 -24.59 -18.01
CA LEU A 59 -11.45 -23.13 -17.93
C LEU A 59 -12.01 -22.45 -19.20
N GLY A 60 -12.40 -23.21 -20.23
CA GLY A 60 -12.99 -22.66 -21.47
C GLY A 60 -12.04 -21.83 -22.34
N GLU A 61 -10.74 -21.79 -22.03
CA GLU A 61 -9.78 -20.90 -22.68
C GLU A 61 -8.47 -21.64 -22.99
N ILE A 62 -8.56 -22.75 -23.73
CA ILE A 62 -7.38 -23.22 -24.46
C ILE A 62 -7.18 -22.25 -25.61
N ASP A 63 -6.29 -21.26 -25.44
CA ASP A 63 -5.84 -20.44 -26.57
C ASP A 63 -5.08 -21.35 -27.55
N PRO A 64 -5.60 -21.58 -28.77
CA PRO A 64 -4.94 -22.43 -29.75
C PRO A 64 -3.54 -21.93 -30.07
N ALA A 65 -3.27 -20.63 -29.96
CA ALA A 65 -1.93 -20.07 -30.14
C ALA A 65 -0.98 -20.50 -29.02
N SER A 66 -1.40 -20.42 -27.75
CA SER A 66 -0.59 -20.88 -26.60
C SER A 66 -0.26 -22.37 -26.68
N GLU A 67 -1.25 -23.23 -26.93
CA GLU A 67 -0.98 -24.67 -27.03
C GLU A 67 -0.18 -25.02 -28.29
N SER A 68 -0.41 -24.34 -29.41
CA SER A 68 0.43 -24.50 -30.61
C SER A 68 1.87 -24.07 -30.34
N MET A 69 2.09 -22.98 -29.60
CA MET A 69 3.42 -22.51 -29.25
C MET A 69 4.12 -23.46 -28.26
N ARG A 70 3.37 -24.03 -27.32
CA ARG A 70 3.85 -25.07 -26.41
C ARG A 70 4.27 -26.33 -27.17
N LEU A 71 3.48 -26.76 -28.15
CA LEU A 71 3.81 -27.90 -29.02
C LEU A 71 5.02 -27.58 -29.90
N ALA A 72 5.05 -26.40 -30.52
CA ALA A 72 6.14 -25.95 -31.39
C ALA A 72 7.48 -25.84 -30.66
N THR A 73 7.46 -25.52 -29.36
CA THR A 73 8.68 -25.47 -28.54
C THR A 73 9.17 -26.84 -28.08
N LEU A 74 8.43 -27.93 -28.34
CA LEU A 74 8.82 -29.32 -27.99
C LEU A 74 9.29 -29.50 -26.54
N GLY A 75 8.73 -28.73 -25.60
CA GLY A 75 9.12 -28.74 -24.18
C GLY A 75 10.23 -27.74 -23.80
N LEU A 76 10.85 -27.05 -24.75
CA LEU A 76 11.86 -26.01 -24.54
C LEU A 76 11.24 -24.61 -24.28
N ARG A 77 10.06 -24.57 -23.66
CA ARG A 77 9.31 -23.34 -23.38
C ARG A 77 10.13 -22.30 -22.60
N GLY A 78 10.95 -22.74 -21.65
CA GLY A 78 11.84 -21.85 -20.89
C GLY A 78 12.87 -21.16 -21.78
N VAL A 79 13.54 -21.91 -22.68
CA VAL A 79 14.53 -21.36 -23.62
C VAL A 79 13.87 -20.38 -24.59
N ALA A 80 12.71 -20.74 -25.13
CA ALA A 80 11.95 -19.86 -26.02
C ALA A 80 11.54 -18.57 -25.30
N ALA A 81 11.10 -18.65 -24.05
CA ALA A 81 10.80 -17.47 -23.25
C ALA A 81 12.06 -16.60 -23.06
N THR A 82 13.20 -17.17 -22.70
CA THR A 82 14.46 -16.43 -22.54
C THR A 82 14.87 -15.68 -23.83
N ILE A 83 14.74 -16.32 -24.99
CA ILE A 83 15.02 -15.68 -26.28
C ILE A 83 14.06 -14.50 -26.54
N LEU A 84 12.77 -14.68 -26.25
CA LEU A 84 11.79 -13.61 -26.41
C LEU A 84 12.06 -12.46 -25.44
N TRP A 85 12.45 -12.74 -24.20
CA TRP A 85 12.86 -11.73 -23.23
C TRP A 85 14.08 -10.94 -23.69
N GLN A 86 15.10 -11.62 -24.23
CA GLN A 86 16.27 -10.96 -24.81
C GLN A 86 15.90 -10.07 -26.01
N LYS A 87 14.97 -10.52 -26.86
CA LYS A 87 14.44 -9.70 -27.96
C LYS A 87 13.63 -8.51 -27.46
N ALA A 88 12.83 -8.68 -26.42
CA ALA A 88 12.06 -7.60 -25.81
C ALA A 88 13.00 -6.52 -25.27
N GLU A 89 14.06 -6.88 -24.54
CA GLU A 89 15.06 -5.91 -24.08
C GLU A 89 15.78 -5.21 -25.23
N TYR A 90 16.14 -5.93 -26.28
CA TYR A 90 16.71 -5.32 -27.48
C TYR A 90 15.74 -4.30 -28.14
N TYR A 91 14.47 -4.69 -28.35
CA TYR A 91 13.48 -3.79 -28.95
C TYR A 91 13.12 -2.61 -28.07
N LYS A 92 13.17 -2.77 -26.74
CA LYS A 92 13.04 -1.66 -25.79
C LYS A 92 14.20 -0.68 -25.93
N LYS A 93 15.45 -1.17 -25.92
CA LYS A 93 16.66 -0.34 -26.05
C LYS A 93 16.69 0.44 -27.37
N GLU A 94 16.30 -0.20 -28.46
CA GLU A 94 16.25 0.41 -29.80
C GLU A 94 14.94 1.17 -30.07
N GLN A 95 14.06 1.30 -29.07
CA GLN A 95 12.78 2.01 -29.16
C GLN A 95 11.84 1.47 -30.28
N TYR A 96 11.94 0.19 -30.63
CA TYR A 96 11.05 -0.49 -31.57
C TYR A 96 9.75 -0.94 -30.87
N TRP A 97 8.92 0.03 -30.49
CA TRP A 97 7.76 -0.17 -29.62
C TRP A 97 6.71 -1.17 -30.14
N ASP A 98 6.46 -1.21 -31.44
CA ASP A 98 5.53 -2.17 -32.05
C ASP A 98 6.07 -3.61 -31.95
N ARG A 99 7.38 -3.77 -32.21
CA ARG A 99 8.05 -5.08 -32.12
C ARG A 99 8.18 -5.53 -30.67
N LEU A 100 8.43 -4.60 -29.76
CA LEU A 100 8.39 -4.83 -28.32
C LEU A 100 7.00 -5.38 -27.95
N SER A 101 5.94 -4.63 -28.23
CA SER A 101 4.55 -5.02 -27.91
C SER A 101 4.17 -6.39 -28.46
N ALA A 102 4.55 -6.69 -29.71
CA ALA A 102 4.32 -8.01 -30.32
C ALA A 102 5.11 -9.13 -29.59
N THR A 103 6.35 -8.86 -29.20
CA THR A 103 7.19 -9.82 -28.46
C THR A 103 6.65 -10.05 -27.06
N LEU A 104 6.19 -9.01 -26.37
CA LEU A 104 5.56 -9.14 -25.07
C LEU A 104 4.30 -10.00 -25.13
N ASN A 105 3.45 -9.77 -26.13
CA ASN A 105 2.28 -10.60 -26.36
C ASN A 105 2.64 -12.08 -26.60
N GLN A 106 3.73 -12.36 -27.34
CA GLN A 106 4.24 -13.72 -27.51
C GLN A 106 4.70 -14.34 -26.19
N ILE A 107 5.35 -13.57 -25.31
CA ILE A 107 5.74 -14.02 -23.97
C ILE A 107 4.49 -14.34 -23.14
N ALA A 108 3.46 -13.49 -23.15
CA ALA A 108 2.19 -13.74 -22.47
C ALA A 108 1.51 -15.03 -22.95
N ILE A 109 1.41 -15.21 -24.27
CA ILE A 109 0.85 -16.43 -24.88
C ILE A 109 1.69 -17.65 -24.54
N LEU A 110 3.02 -17.50 -24.47
CA LEU A 110 3.90 -18.58 -24.09
C LEU A 110 3.80 -18.88 -22.59
N GLN A 111 3.53 -17.91 -21.73
CA GLN A 111 3.50 -18.04 -20.26
C GLN A 111 2.21 -17.54 -19.58
N PRO A 112 1.00 -18.00 -20.00
CA PRO A 112 -0.26 -17.32 -19.66
C PRO A 112 -0.66 -17.43 -18.18
N HIS A 113 -0.29 -18.51 -17.49
CA HIS A 113 -0.60 -18.70 -16.06
C HIS A 113 0.49 -18.18 -15.12
N PHE A 114 1.59 -17.63 -15.66
CA PHE A 114 2.65 -17.07 -14.83
C PHE A 114 2.35 -15.59 -14.56
N VAL A 115 1.65 -15.33 -13.45
CA VAL A 115 1.17 -14.00 -13.04
C VAL A 115 2.22 -12.89 -13.20
N LYS A 116 3.48 -13.16 -12.82
CA LYS A 116 4.58 -12.19 -12.91
C LYS A 116 4.84 -11.65 -14.32
N VAL A 117 4.54 -12.42 -15.37
CA VAL A 117 4.63 -11.95 -16.76
C VAL A 117 3.64 -10.82 -17.01
N TRP A 118 2.42 -10.93 -16.47
CA TRP A 118 1.40 -9.90 -16.64
C TRP A 118 1.69 -8.65 -15.82
N GLU A 119 2.05 -8.82 -14.53
CA GLU A 119 2.41 -7.72 -13.63
C GLU A 119 3.63 -6.93 -14.13
N PHE A 120 4.70 -7.62 -14.51
CA PHE A 120 5.92 -6.94 -14.96
C PHE A 120 5.68 -6.17 -16.26
N GLN A 121 4.94 -6.76 -17.20
CA GLN A 121 4.74 -6.13 -18.50
C GLN A 121 3.72 -5.00 -18.45
N SER A 122 2.66 -5.12 -17.66
CA SER A 122 1.73 -4.00 -17.46
C SER A 122 2.47 -2.81 -16.86
N HIS A 123 3.35 -3.05 -15.87
CA HIS A 123 4.18 -2.03 -15.26
C HIS A 123 5.18 -1.44 -16.26
N ASN A 124 5.91 -2.29 -16.99
CA ASN A 124 6.88 -1.84 -17.98
C ASN A 124 6.22 -0.95 -19.05
N LEU A 125 5.03 -1.31 -19.54
CA LEU A 125 4.29 -0.49 -20.50
C LEU A 125 3.78 0.83 -19.89
N SER A 126 3.27 0.80 -18.66
CA SER A 126 2.58 1.95 -18.04
C SER A 126 3.48 2.92 -17.27
N TYR A 127 4.72 2.53 -16.97
CA TYR A 127 5.67 3.37 -16.25
C TYR A 127 6.92 3.63 -17.09
N ASN A 128 7.57 2.58 -17.59
CA ASN A 128 8.85 2.74 -18.28
C ASN A 128 8.64 3.23 -19.72
N VAL A 129 7.91 2.45 -20.53
CA VAL A 129 7.67 2.79 -21.94
C VAL A 129 6.86 4.08 -22.06
N SER A 130 5.86 4.29 -21.20
CA SER A 130 5.08 5.53 -21.24
C SER A 130 5.93 6.77 -20.98
N ALA A 131 6.97 6.70 -20.15
CA ALA A 131 7.81 7.85 -19.81
C ALA A 131 8.72 8.29 -20.97
N GLU A 132 8.94 7.44 -21.98
CA GLU A 132 9.79 7.71 -23.15
C GLU A 132 9.12 8.64 -24.19
N PHE A 133 7.85 9.01 -23.99
CA PHE A 133 7.10 9.84 -24.93
C PHE A 133 6.94 11.25 -24.37
N ASP A 134 7.18 12.30 -25.16
CA ASP A 134 6.99 13.68 -24.67
C ASP A 134 5.51 14.05 -24.50
N ASP A 135 4.65 13.59 -25.41
CA ASP A 135 3.22 13.92 -25.40
C ASP A 135 2.45 13.06 -24.39
N TYR A 136 1.85 13.71 -23.39
CA TYR A 136 1.02 13.07 -22.36
C TYR A 136 -0.11 12.22 -22.95
N ARG A 137 -0.66 12.57 -24.13
CA ARG A 137 -1.71 11.77 -24.79
C ARG A 137 -1.17 10.41 -25.22
N GLN A 138 0.08 10.35 -25.67
CA GLN A 138 0.74 9.08 -26.02
C GLN A 138 1.08 8.28 -24.77
N ARG A 139 1.58 8.95 -23.70
CA ARG A 139 1.78 8.31 -22.38
C ARG A 139 0.50 7.63 -21.90
N TYR A 140 -0.63 8.33 -21.99
CA TYR A 140 -1.95 7.83 -21.63
C TYR A 140 -2.34 6.57 -22.43
N GLN A 141 -2.08 6.53 -23.75
CA GLN A 141 -2.35 5.31 -24.55
C GLN A 141 -1.51 4.11 -24.08
N TRP A 142 -0.25 4.32 -23.69
CA TRP A 142 0.60 3.25 -23.16
C TRP A 142 0.16 2.76 -21.78
N VAL A 143 -0.31 3.66 -20.91
CA VAL A 143 -0.94 3.29 -19.64
C VAL A 143 -2.17 2.40 -19.88
N LYS A 144 -3.06 2.79 -20.81
CA LYS A 144 -4.22 1.97 -21.18
C LYS A 144 -3.81 0.59 -21.72
N ARG A 145 -2.73 0.51 -22.52
CA ARG A 145 -2.20 -0.78 -23.02
C ARG A 145 -1.70 -1.68 -21.89
N GLY A 146 -1.04 -1.12 -20.87
CA GLY A 146 -0.62 -1.90 -19.71
C GLY A 146 -1.81 -2.41 -18.90
N MET A 147 -2.86 -1.60 -18.72
CA MET A 147 -4.11 -2.04 -18.08
C MET A 147 -4.83 -3.14 -18.90
N ASP A 148 -4.90 -3.01 -20.22
CA ASP A 148 -5.44 -4.05 -21.10
C ASP A 148 -4.65 -5.36 -20.99
N TYR A 149 -3.34 -5.28 -20.76
CA TYR A 149 -2.51 -6.45 -20.51
C TYR A 149 -2.96 -7.20 -19.24
N LEU A 150 -3.23 -6.49 -18.14
CA LEU A 150 -3.76 -7.09 -16.92
C LEU A 150 -5.16 -7.71 -17.14
N VAL A 151 -6.05 -7.02 -17.86
CA VAL A 151 -7.39 -7.55 -18.20
C VAL A 151 -7.30 -8.85 -19.00
N LYS A 152 -6.37 -8.92 -19.97
CA LYS A 152 -6.09 -10.17 -20.70
C LYS A 152 -5.56 -11.26 -19.78
N GLY A 153 -4.65 -10.91 -18.87
CA GLY A 153 -4.10 -11.81 -17.87
C GLY A 153 -5.16 -12.42 -16.95
N SER A 154 -6.19 -11.66 -16.57
CA SER A 154 -7.31 -12.13 -15.72
C SER A 154 -8.05 -13.31 -16.31
N LYS A 155 -8.17 -13.39 -17.64
CA LYS A 155 -8.84 -14.49 -18.35
C LYS A 155 -8.14 -15.83 -18.07
N PHE A 156 -6.81 -15.85 -18.15
CA PHE A 156 -6.01 -17.04 -17.85
C PHE A 156 -5.82 -17.31 -16.35
N ASN A 157 -6.08 -16.33 -15.48
CA ASN A 157 -5.75 -16.37 -14.06
C ASN A 157 -6.99 -16.10 -13.18
N LYS A 158 -8.13 -16.74 -13.49
CA LYS A 158 -9.45 -16.43 -12.90
C LYS A 158 -9.54 -16.50 -11.37
N LYS A 159 -8.71 -17.32 -10.70
CA LYS A 159 -8.69 -17.46 -9.22
C LYS A 159 -7.55 -16.67 -8.56
N ARG A 160 -6.85 -15.84 -9.33
CA ARG A 160 -5.70 -15.05 -8.89
C ARG A 160 -6.13 -13.61 -8.72
N THR A 161 -6.16 -13.16 -7.49
CA THR A 161 -6.59 -11.79 -7.12
C THR A 161 -5.54 -10.74 -7.45
N GLU A 162 -4.33 -11.15 -7.85
CA GLU A 162 -3.24 -10.26 -8.24
C GLU A 162 -3.63 -9.34 -9.41
N MET A 163 -4.31 -9.85 -10.44
CA MET A 163 -4.68 -9.03 -11.61
C MET A 163 -5.64 -7.89 -11.25
N PRO A 164 -6.81 -8.13 -10.61
CA PRO A 164 -7.69 -7.04 -10.21
C PRO A 164 -7.05 -6.15 -9.13
N TYR A 165 -6.21 -6.69 -8.25
CA TYR A 165 -5.48 -5.87 -7.27
C TYR A 165 -4.54 -4.85 -7.94
N GLU A 166 -3.78 -5.29 -8.96
CA GLU A 166 -2.90 -4.40 -9.74
C GLU A 166 -3.71 -3.43 -10.62
N LEU A 167 -4.85 -3.85 -11.18
CA LEU A 167 -5.74 -2.92 -11.89
C LEU A 167 -6.23 -1.80 -10.97
N GLY A 168 -6.64 -2.13 -9.74
CA GLY A 168 -7.00 -1.16 -8.72
C GLY A 168 -5.89 -0.13 -8.47
N TRP A 169 -4.65 -0.61 -8.39
CA TRP A 169 -3.47 0.25 -8.22
C TRP A 169 -3.27 1.16 -9.43
N PHE A 170 -3.30 0.62 -10.65
CA PHE A 170 -3.02 1.38 -11.86
C PHE A 170 -4.05 2.49 -12.10
N PHE A 171 -5.34 2.21 -11.91
CA PHE A 171 -6.38 3.23 -12.07
C PHE A 171 -6.18 4.39 -11.09
N GLY A 172 -5.91 4.10 -9.82
CA GLY A 172 -5.64 5.13 -8.82
C GLY A 172 -4.33 5.87 -9.09
N ASN A 173 -3.22 5.14 -9.03
CA ASN A 173 -1.87 5.71 -9.01
C ASN A 173 -1.48 6.36 -10.34
N LYS A 174 -1.63 5.68 -11.49
CA LYS A 174 -1.17 6.24 -12.77
C LYS A 174 -1.93 7.48 -13.18
N PHE A 175 -3.24 7.53 -12.92
CA PHE A 175 -4.06 8.68 -13.30
C PHE A 175 -4.11 9.75 -12.20
N GLY A 176 -4.02 9.38 -10.93
CA GLY A 176 -4.19 10.30 -9.81
C GLY A 176 -2.91 10.91 -9.23
N VAL A 177 -1.74 10.29 -9.45
CA VAL A 177 -0.47 10.70 -8.80
C VAL A 177 0.60 11.16 -9.78
N ALA A 178 0.56 10.73 -11.05
CA ALA A 178 1.55 11.13 -12.04
C ALA A 178 1.65 12.66 -12.20
N ASP A 179 2.79 13.16 -12.69
CA ASP A 179 3.00 14.59 -12.92
C ASP A 179 1.90 15.18 -13.84
N GLU A 180 1.44 14.40 -14.83
CA GLU A 180 0.33 14.75 -15.73
C GLU A 180 -1.05 14.37 -15.19
N ARG A 181 -1.21 14.17 -13.87
CA ARG A 181 -2.49 13.74 -13.25
C ARG A 181 -3.68 14.58 -13.69
N LYS A 182 -3.52 15.90 -13.81
CA LYS A 182 -4.60 16.81 -14.25
C LYS A 182 -5.06 16.41 -15.67
N GLN A 183 -4.12 16.27 -16.60
CA GLN A 183 -4.39 15.89 -17.98
C GLN A 183 -4.91 14.45 -18.10
N PHE A 184 -4.35 13.50 -17.33
CA PHE A 184 -4.79 12.11 -17.37
C PHE A 184 -6.19 11.93 -16.81
N ARG A 185 -6.55 12.61 -15.72
CA ARG A 185 -7.90 12.57 -15.15
C ARG A 185 -8.92 13.17 -16.11
N GLU A 186 -8.61 14.28 -16.76
CA GLU A 186 -9.45 14.87 -17.81
C GLU A 186 -9.65 13.89 -18.98
N LEU A 187 -8.56 13.37 -19.56
CA LEU A 187 -8.64 12.37 -20.64
C LEU A 187 -9.44 11.14 -20.22
N TYR A 188 -9.18 10.61 -19.02
CA TYR A 188 -9.85 9.42 -18.50
C TYR A 188 -11.35 9.63 -18.38
N ARG A 189 -11.80 10.72 -17.72
CA ARG A 189 -13.23 11.02 -17.51
C ARG A 189 -14.00 11.06 -18.83
N GLU A 190 -13.37 11.53 -19.90
CA GLU A 190 -13.99 11.70 -21.21
C GLU A 190 -13.84 10.49 -22.16
N ASP A 191 -12.96 9.53 -21.87
CA ASP A 191 -12.64 8.39 -22.76
C ASP A 191 -13.72 7.30 -22.72
N LYS A 192 -14.87 7.60 -23.34
CA LYS A 192 -16.00 6.67 -23.46
C LYS A 192 -15.61 5.34 -24.11
N ASN A 193 -14.76 5.39 -25.13
CA ASN A 193 -14.30 4.18 -25.83
C ASN A 193 -13.54 3.27 -24.86
N PHE A 194 -12.62 3.82 -24.05
CA PHE A 194 -11.90 3.04 -23.06
C PHE A 194 -12.83 2.41 -22.03
N HIS A 195 -13.82 3.16 -21.52
CA HIS A 195 -14.80 2.62 -20.58
C HIS A 195 -15.64 1.47 -21.18
N GLU A 196 -16.13 1.65 -22.41
CA GLU A 196 -16.90 0.64 -23.14
C GLU A 196 -16.06 -0.61 -23.42
N GLU A 197 -14.81 -0.44 -23.86
CA GLU A 197 -13.90 -1.55 -24.10
C GLU A 197 -13.50 -2.29 -22.82
N MET A 198 -13.37 -1.57 -21.69
CA MET A 198 -13.12 -2.19 -20.38
C MET A 198 -14.30 -3.07 -19.98
N GLN A 199 -15.52 -2.52 -20.01
CA GLN A 199 -16.73 -3.28 -19.71
C GLN A 199 -16.88 -4.50 -20.62
N ALA A 200 -16.67 -4.35 -21.93
CA ALA A 200 -16.79 -5.44 -22.88
C ALA A 200 -15.76 -6.56 -22.66
N ARG A 201 -14.53 -6.23 -22.21
CA ARG A 201 -13.44 -7.21 -22.08
C ARG A 201 -13.34 -7.86 -20.71
N SER A 202 -13.66 -7.12 -19.65
CA SER A 202 -13.57 -7.61 -18.27
C SER A 202 -14.91 -7.84 -17.58
N GLY A 203 -16.00 -7.29 -18.11
CA GLY A 203 -17.30 -7.25 -17.45
C GLY A 203 -17.44 -6.11 -16.43
N MET A 204 -16.38 -5.33 -16.17
CA MET A 204 -16.44 -4.25 -15.19
C MET A 204 -17.00 -2.97 -15.78
N ASP A 205 -18.18 -2.55 -15.30
CA ASP A 205 -18.76 -1.27 -15.64
C ASP A 205 -18.19 -0.15 -14.76
N LEU A 206 -17.25 0.63 -15.32
CA LEU A 206 -16.64 1.78 -14.62
C LEU A 206 -17.59 2.97 -14.49
N ARG A 207 -18.73 2.95 -15.18
CA ARG A 207 -19.75 4.01 -15.15
C ARG A 207 -20.89 3.71 -14.19
N GLN A 208 -20.82 2.59 -13.47
CA GLN A 208 -21.77 2.27 -12.41
C GLN A 208 -21.72 3.33 -11.29
N PRO A 209 -22.81 3.52 -10.51
CA PRO A 209 -22.90 4.63 -9.55
C PRO A 209 -21.73 4.73 -8.57
N ALA A 210 -21.17 3.61 -8.13
CA ALA A 210 -20.04 3.58 -7.20
C ALA A 210 -18.70 4.08 -7.80
N GLY A 211 -18.59 4.11 -9.13
CA GLY A 211 -17.43 4.56 -9.90
C GLY A 211 -17.48 6.03 -10.37
N LEU A 212 -18.59 6.73 -10.12
CA LEU A 212 -18.82 8.09 -10.63
C LEU A 212 -18.42 9.17 -9.62
N GLY A 213 -17.76 10.21 -10.11
CA GLY A 213 -17.48 11.44 -9.37
C GLY A 213 -18.68 12.40 -9.29
N PRO A 214 -18.49 13.61 -8.73
CA PRO A 214 -19.58 14.57 -8.51
C PRO A 214 -20.22 15.09 -9.81
N ASP A 215 -19.46 15.06 -10.90
CA ASP A 215 -19.85 15.42 -12.26
C ASP A 215 -20.58 14.29 -13.01
N ARG A 216 -20.75 13.12 -12.38
CA ARG A 216 -21.31 11.90 -12.97
C ARG A 216 -20.49 11.30 -14.13
N LEU A 217 -19.18 11.57 -14.16
CA LEU A 217 -18.24 10.85 -15.01
C LEU A 217 -17.39 9.89 -14.17
N PRO A 218 -16.79 8.85 -14.78
CA PRO A 218 -15.91 7.92 -14.06
C PRO A 218 -14.73 8.65 -13.41
N ASP A 219 -14.54 8.44 -12.11
CA ASP A 219 -13.35 8.91 -11.39
C ASP A 219 -12.33 7.77 -11.29
N ASN A 220 -11.05 8.07 -11.48
CA ASN A 220 -10.02 7.03 -11.54
C ASN A 220 -9.77 6.35 -10.18
N TRP A 221 -9.89 7.07 -9.06
CA TRP A 221 -9.77 6.49 -7.72
C TRP A 221 -10.97 5.60 -7.42
N LEU A 222 -12.18 6.06 -7.74
CA LEU A 222 -13.37 5.21 -7.58
C LEU A 222 -13.32 3.99 -8.50
N SER A 223 -12.84 4.14 -9.73
CA SER A 223 -12.62 3.04 -10.67
C SER A 223 -11.60 2.03 -10.14
N GLY A 224 -10.51 2.50 -9.52
CA GLY A 224 -9.56 1.63 -8.84
C GLY A 224 -10.18 0.89 -7.65
N ARG A 225 -11.04 1.55 -6.87
CA ARG A 225 -11.80 0.91 -5.79
C ARG A 225 -12.69 -0.22 -6.31
N LEU A 226 -13.38 -0.05 -7.44
CA LEU A 226 -14.22 -1.12 -8.02
C LEU A 226 -13.42 -2.40 -8.30
N TRP A 227 -12.17 -2.25 -8.73
CA TRP A 227 -11.26 -3.38 -8.95
C TRP A 227 -10.82 -4.04 -7.64
N TYR A 228 -10.59 -3.27 -6.58
CA TYR A 228 -10.34 -3.84 -5.25
C TYR A 228 -11.56 -4.58 -4.70
N GLU A 229 -12.76 -4.03 -4.85
CA GLU A 229 -14.02 -4.69 -4.45
C GLU A 229 -14.19 -6.01 -5.21
N HIS A 230 -13.95 -6.02 -6.52
CA HIS A 230 -13.95 -7.26 -7.29
C HIS A 230 -12.93 -8.28 -6.77
N ALA A 231 -11.72 -7.85 -6.41
CA ALA A 231 -10.73 -8.72 -5.78
C ALA A 231 -11.19 -9.25 -4.41
N TYR A 232 -11.98 -8.46 -3.66
CA TYR A 232 -12.55 -8.85 -2.37
C TYR A 232 -13.62 -9.92 -2.54
N ASP A 233 -14.51 -9.75 -3.53
CA ASP A 233 -15.53 -10.73 -3.90
C ASP A 233 -14.89 -12.06 -4.29
N MET A 234 -13.82 -12.02 -5.10
CA MET A 234 -13.06 -13.23 -5.45
C MET A 234 -12.53 -13.99 -4.23
N VAL A 235 -12.08 -13.28 -3.18
CA VAL A 235 -11.65 -13.93 -1.92
C VAL A 235 -12.83 -14.50 -1.16
N ALA A 236 -13.97 -13.79 -1.13
CA ALA A 236 -15.21 -14.30 -0.54
C ALA A 236 -15.69 -15.59 -1.23
N GLU A 237 -15.44 -15.72 -2.54
CA GLU A 237 -15.70 -16.93 -3.34
C GLU A 237 -14.65 -18.04 -3.18
N GLY A 238 -13.60 -17.82 -2.38
CA GLY A 238 -12.59 -18.82 -2.04
C GLY A 238 -11.22 -18.65 -2.71
N SER A 239 -11.00 -17.55 -3.45
CA SER A 239 -9.66 -17.20 -3.94
C SER A 239 -8.75 -16.76 -2.80
N LYS A 240 -7.42 -16.87 -3.01
CA LYS A 240 -6.45 -16.34 -2.04
C LYS A 240 -6.22 -14.84 -2.28
N PRO A 241 -6.07 -14.02 -1.24
CA PRO A 241 -5.71 -12.62 -1.39
C PRO A 241 -4.29 -12.46 -1.95
N ALA A 242 -4.08 -11.41 -2.75
CA ALA A 242 -2.80 -11.12 -3.41
C ALA A 242 -1.70 -10.67 -2.44
N LYS A 243 -2.10 -10.19 -1.25
CA LYS A 243 -1.26 -9.70 -0.17
C LYS A 243 -1.75 -10.25 1.17
N SER A 244 -1.10 -9.89 2.28
CA SER A 244 -1.64 -10.17 3.61
C SER A 244 -3.01 -9.52 3.78
N VAL A 245 -3.88 -10.10 4.63
CA VAL A 245 -5.26 -9.64 4.83
C VAL A 245 -5.32 -8.13 5.08
N MET A 246 -4.46 -7.62 5.96
CA MET A 246 -4.37 -6.19 6.26
C MET A 246 -4.03 -5.35 5.01
N MET A 247 -2.96 -5.71 4.29
CA MET A 247 -2.51 -4.95 3.12
C MET A 247 -3.43 -5.09 1.91
N PHE A 248 -4.24 -6.15 1.87
CA PHE A 248 -5.20 -6.40 0.81
C PHE A 248 -6.49 -5.57 1.01
N TYR A 249 -7.11 -5.67 2.20
CA TYR A 249 -8.41 -5.03 2.47
C TYR A 249 -8.32 -3.54 2.81
N ARG A 250 -7.13 -3.00 3.13
CA ARG A 250 -6.97 -1.55 3.34
C ARG A 250 -7.15 -0.71 2.07
N MET A 251 -6.92 -1.31 0.89
CA MET A 251 -6.76 -0.55 -0.36
C MET A 251 -8.04 0.14 -0.80
N GLY A 252 -9.20 -0.53 -0.75
CA GLY A 252 -10.49 0.06 -1.12
C GLY A 252 -10.83 1.32 -0.31
N PRO A 253 -10.78 1.26 1.03
CA PRO A 253 -10.92 2.43 1.90
C PRO A 253 -9.89 3.54 1.64
N GLN A 254 -8.61 3.20 1.46
CA GLN A 254 -7.58 4.20 1.13
C GLN A 254 -7.85 4.88 -0.21
N TRP A 255 -8.40 4.17 -1.19
CA TRP A 255 -8.78 4.76 -2.48
C TRP A 255 -9.94 5.75 -2.34
N LEU A 256 -10.79 5.64 -1.32
CA LEU A 256 -11.79 6.66 -1.02
C LEU A 256 -11.17 7.91 -0.41
N MET A 257 -10.15 7.75 0.43
CA MET A 257 -9.40 8.88 0.98
C MET A 257 -8.68 9.60 -0.17
N LYS A 258 -8.01 8.86 -1.07
CA LYS A 258 -7.37 9.44 -2.26
C LYS A 258 -8.36 10.08 -3.23
N TYR A 259 -9.56 9.51 -3.39
CA TYR A 259 -10.65 10.17 -4.11
C TYR A 259 -11.04 11.50 -3.44
N SER A 260 -11.20 11.51 -2.12
CA SER A 260 -11.59 12.70 -1.35
C SER A 260 -10.53 13.81 -1.45
N GLU A 261 -9.24 13.46 -1.30
CA GLU A 261 -8.11 14.36 -1.54
C GLU A 261 -8.10 14.88 -2.99
N GLY A 262 -8.32 13.99 -3.95
CA GLY A 262 -8.29 14.31 -5.38
C GLY A 262 -9.34 15.35 -5.78
N ILE A 263 -10.59 15.17 -5.35
CA ILE A 263 -11.65 16.14 -5.67
C ILE A 263 -11.46 17.47 -4.92
N GLN A 264 -10.91 17.45 -3.71
CA GLN A 264 -10.58 18.67 -2.98
C GLN A 264 -9.48 19.47 -3.69
N ALA A 265 -8.43 18.80 -4.17
CA ALA A 265 -7.35 19.42 -4.94
C ALA A 265 -7.83 19.99 -6.30
N GLU A 266 -8.97 19.54 -6.80
CA GLU A 266 -9.63 20.04 -8.01
C GLU A 266 -10.63 21.19 -7.73
N GLY A 267 -10.74 21.64 -6.48
CA GLY A 267 -11.62 22.74 -6.07
C GLY A 267 -13.05 22.32 -5.73
N ILE A 268 -13.34 21.02 -5.63
CA ILE A 268 -14.63 20.53 -5.12
C ILE A 268 -14.52 20.46 -3.59
N LEU A 269 -14.97 21.51 -2.91
CA LEU A 269 -14.67 21.77 -1.49
C LEU A 269 -15.94 21.88 -0.62
N ASP A 270 -17.09 21.47 -1.14
CA ASP A 270 -18.40 21.66 -0.53
C ASP A 270 -19.05 20.32 -0.11
N ILE A 271 -20.34 20.14 -0.38
CA ILE A 271 -21.10 18.95 0.05
C ILE A 271 -20.51 17.64 -0.51
N PRO A 272 -20.16 17.51 -1.80
CA PRO A 272 -19.45 16.36 -2.33
C PRO A 272 -18.17 15.99 -1.59
N ALA A 273 -17.34 16.97 -1.20
CA ALA A 273 -16.10 16.71 -0.46
C ALA A 273 -16.39 16.10 0.91
N ARG A 274 -17.35 16.69 1.64
CA ARG A 274 -17.81 16.18 2.95
C ARG A 274 -18.33 14.75 2.83
N GLN A 275 -19.14 14.47 1.81
CA GLN A 275 -19.69 13.14 1.57
C GLN A 275 -18.62 12.11 1.19
N ALA A 276 -17.60 12.53 0.43
CA ALA A 276 -16.49 11.67 0.07
C ALA A 276 -15.68 11.23 1.30
N TRP A 277 -15.32 12.18 2.18
CA TRP A 277 -14.63 11.89 3.44
C TRP A 277 -15.48 11.05 4.40
N LYS A 278 -16.79 11.30 4.46
CA LYS A 278 -17.72 10.45 5.20
C LYS A 278 -17.68 9.00 4.71
N ARG A 279 -17.82 8.79 3.39
CA ARG A 279 -17.75 7.46 2.77
C ARG A 279 -16.39 6.79 3.00
N ALA A 280 -15.31 7.57 2.99
CA ALA A 280 -13.97 7.08 3.31
C ALA A 280 -13.86 6.61 4.76
N GLY A 281 -14.39 7.38 5.71
CA GLY A 281 -14.44 7.00 7.13
C GLY A 281 -15.27 5.75 7.39
N GLU A 282 -16.44 5.63 6.75
CA GLU A 282 -17.28 4.43 6.82
C GLU A 282 -16.54 3.18 6.30
N GLY A 283 -15.87 3.29 5.15
CA GLY A 283 -15.06 2.20 4.61
C GLY A 283 -13.85 1.84 5.49
N TRP A 284 -13.21 2.83 6.11
CA TRP A 284 -12.08 2.60 7.03
C TRP A 284 -12.54 1.88 8.30
N ALA A 285 -13.71 2.28 8.83
CA ALA A 285 -14.34 1.64 9.97
C ALA A 285 -14.71 0.18 9.68
N GLU A 286 -15.34 -0.10 8.53
CA GLU A 286 -15.65 -1.47 8.09
C GLU A 286 -14.39 -2.34 7.98
N PHE A 287 -13.32 -1.79 7.40
CA PHE A 287 -12.03 -2.48 7.35
C PHE A 287 -11.47 -2.78 8.74
N GLY A 288 -11.59 -1.85 9.69
CA GLY A 288 -11.14 -2.05 11.06
C GLY A 288 -11.95 -3.08 11.87
N GLU A 289 -13.14 -3.44 11.40
CA GLU A 289 -13.99 -4.52 11.95
C GLU A 289 -13.68 -5.89 11.33
N ARG A 290 -12.71 -5.96 10.42
CA ARG A 290 -12.29 -7.20 9.80
C ARG A 290 -11.34 -7.98 10.70
N GLN A 291 -11.53 -9.29 10.75
CA GLN A 291 -10.59 -10.21 11.40
C GLN A 291 -9.25 -10.22 10.67
N ILE A 292 -8.16 -10.00 11.40
CA ILE A 292 -6.80 -10.07 10.91
C ILE A 292 -6.05 -11.12 11.73
N GLN A 293 -5.54 -12.13 11.04
CA GLN A 293 -4.58 -13.06 11.63
C GLN A 293 -3.21 -12.38 11.69
N THR A 294 -2.64 -12.22 12.88
CA THR A 294 -1.34 -11.59 13.05
C THR A 294 -0.21 -12.58 12.78
N SER A 295 1.02 -12.05 12.63
CA SER A 295 2.25 -12.84 12.63
C SER A 295 2.56 -13.48 13.99
N PHE A 296 1.94 -13.00 15.07
CA PHE A 296 2.10 -13.54 16.42
C PHE A 296 1.23 -14.77 16.68
N GLY A 297 0.29 -15.09 15.77
CA GLY A 297 -0.56 -16.27 15.86
C GLY A 297 -1.93 -16.02 16.48
N ASP A 298 -2.23 -14.81 16.94
CA ASP A 298 -3.55 -14.39 17.41
C ASP A 298 -4.39 -13.72 16.29
N THR A 299 -5.69 -13.62 16.54
CA THR A 299 -6.64 -12.90 15.67
C THR A 299 -7.04 -11.60 16.35
N ILE A 300 -6.93 -10.51 15.61
CA ILE A 300 -7.26 -9.16 16.08
C ILE A 300 -8.28 -8.46 15.18
N TYR A 301 -8.84 -7.37 15.70
CA TYR A 301 -9.60 -6.36 14.96
C TYR A 301 -8.96 -5.00 15.24
N LEU A 302 -8.79 -4.15 14.23
CA LEU A 302 -8.14 -2.86 14.45
C LEU A 302 -8.96 -1.95 15.37
N ARG A 303 -10.30 -2.08 15.38
CA ARG A 303 -11.20 -1.30 16.25
C ARG A 303 -11.34 -1.84 17.67
N GLU A 304 -10.79 -3.01 18.00
CA GLU A 304 -10.99 -3.59 19.34
C GLU A 304 -10.11 -2.95 20.42
N LEU A 305 -9.25 -1.98 20.09
CA LEU A 305 -8.28 -1.40 21.02
C LEU A 305 -8.94 -0.89 22.33
N ALA A 306 -10.07 -0.19 22.24
CA ALA A 306 -10.77 0.30 23.44
C ALA A 306 -11.26 -0.84 24.34
N ARG A 307 -11.87 -1.88 23.73
CA ARG A 307 -12.32 -3.07 24.45
C ARG A 307 -11.14 -3.84 25.05
N ALA A 308 -10.06 -4.02 24.30
CA ALA A 308 -8.85 -4.70 24.77
C ALA A 308 -8.22 -3.96 25.98
N ASN A 309 -8.23 -2.63 25.96
CA ASN A 309 -7.82 -1.81 27.10
C ASN A 309 -8.73 -2.00 28.32
N GLU A 310 -10.06 -2.03 28.14
CA GLU A 310 -11.00 -2.31 29.22
C GLU A 310 -10.79 -3.71 29.82
N GLU A 311 -10.62 -4.74 28.98
CA GLU A 311 -10.31 -6.10 29.40
C GLU A 311 -9.00 -6.17 30.19
N TYR A 312 -7.95 -5.48 29.73
CA TYR A 312 -6.69 -5.36 30.45
C TYR A 312 -6.85 -4.69 31.81
N LEU A 313 -7.59 -3.58 31.90
CA LEU A 313 -7.83 -2.88 33.16
C LEU A 313 -8.61 -3.76 34.15
N ASN A 314 -9.59 -4.54 33.67
CA ASN A 314 -10.35 -5.48 34.49
C ASN A 314 -9.45 -6.63 35.01
N GLU A 315 -8.64 -7.24 34.15
CA GLU A 315 -7.69 -8.28 34.56
C GLU A 315 -6.61 -7.73 35.50
N LYS A 316 -6.18 -6.48 35.29
CA LYS A 316 -5.23 -5.78 36.17
C LYS A 316 -5.84 -5.60 37.56
N ALA A 317 -7.04 -5.02 37.66
CA ALA A 317 -7.72 -4.84 38.94
C ALA A 317 -7.94 -6.17 39.66
N SER A 318 -8.35 -7.22 38.93
CA SER A 318 -8.53 -8.56 39.50
C SER A 318 -7.23 -9.19 40.00
N PHE A 319 -6.11 -8.95 39.32
CA PHE A 319 -4.78 -9.39 39.76
C PHE A 319 -4.30 -8.64 41.00
N GLU A 320 -4.47 -7.32 41.03
CA GLU A 320 -4.11 -6.47 42.17
C GLU A 320 -4.91 -6.82 43.43
N GLU A 321 -6.23 -7.01 43.29
CA GLU A 321 -7.12 -7.43 44.37
C GLU A 321 -6.70 -8.78 44.95
N TYR A 322 -6.36 -9.74 44.09
CA TYR A 322 -5.89 -11.06 44.53
C TYR A 322 -4.55 -11.01 45.29
N CYS A 323 -3.61 -10.18 44.82
CA CYS A 323 -2.31 -10.03 45.45
C CYS A 323 -2.38 -9.28 46.79
N GLY A 324 -3.42 -8.46 46.99
CA GLY A 324 -3.72 -7.77 48.23
C GLY A 324 -2.53 -7.02 48.80
N GLN A 325 -2.19 -7.28 50.07
CA GLN A 325 -1.14 -6.57 50.79
C GLN A 325 0.25 -6.69 50.13
N THR A 326 0.54 -7.82 49.49
CA THR A 326 1.86 -8.01 48.84
C THR A 326 2.08 -7.00 47.72
N TYR A 327 1.01 -6.65 46.99
CA TYR A 327 1.08 -5.65 45.94
C TYR A 327 1.20 -4.23 46.51
N GLN A 328 0.46 -3.94 47.59
CA GLN A 328 0.54 -2.64 48.27
C GLN A 328 1.93 -2.38 48.87
N ASP A 329 2.54 -3.38 49.52
CA ASP A 329 3.89 -3.27 50.06
C ASP A 329 4.93 -2.99 48.95
N MET A 330 4.73 -3.54 47.75
CA MET A 330 5.57 -3.26 46.58
C MET A 330 5.38 -1.84 46.06
N LEU A 331 4.13 -1.35 46.01
CA LEU A 331 3.84 0.03 45.62
C LEU A 331 4.48 1.02 46.59
N GLU A 332 4.35 0.82 47.90
CA GLU A 332 4.94 1.70 48.92
C GLU A 332 6.48 1.74 48.81
N GLN A 333 7.12 0.59 48.59
CA GLN A 333 8.57 0.51 48.39
C GLN A 333 9.04 1.33 47.18
N GLU A 334 8.34 1.24 46.06
CA GLU A 334 8.72 1.96 44.83
C GLU A 334 8.34 3.44 44.90
N MET A 335 7.19 3.78 45.48
CA MET A 335 6.79 5.16 45.76
C MET A 335 7.83 5.88 46.63
N ALA A 336 8.45 5.18 47.59
CA ALA A 336 9.52 5.74 48.43
C ALA A 336 10.82 6.05 47.67
N THR A 337 10.99 5.54 46.45
CA THR A 337 12.15 5.85 45.59
C THR A 337 11.93 7.07 44.69
N LEU A 338 10.68 7.52 44.55
CA LEU A 338 10.33 8.65 43.69
C LEU A 338 10.80 9.97 44.29
N THR A 339 11.21 10.88 43.42
CA THR A 339 11.54 12.26 43.81
C THR A 339 10.28 13.04 44.18
N SER A 340 10.45 14.13 44.93
CA SER A 340 9.34 15.01 45.31
C SER A 340 8.61 15.61 44.10
N GLU A 341 9.32 15.90 43.01
CA GLU A 341 8.75 16.40 41.76
C GLU A 341 7.90 15.34 41.05
N GLN A 342 8.39 14.09 40.97
CA GLN A 342 7.66 12.98 40.37
C GLN A 342 6.37 12.67 41.14
N ILE A 343 6.40 12.70 42.47
CA ILE A 343 5.22 12.50 43.30
C ILE A 343 4.22 13.63 43.07
N ALA A 344 4.68 14.89 43.06
CA ALA A 344 3.81 16.04 42.80
C ALA A 344 3.14 15.94 41.42
N ALA A 345 3.88 15.56 40.37
CA ALA A 345 3.34 15.35 39.04
C ALA A 345 2.32 14.20 38.97
N TRP A 346 2.60 13.09 39.67
CA TRP A 346 1.73 11.91 39.73
C TRP A 346 0.43 12.16 40.48
N GLU A 347 0.48 12.85 41.62
CA GLU A 347 -0.70 13.15 42.45
C GLU A 347 -1.61 14.22 41.85
N LYS A 348 -1.05 15.09 41.00
CA LYS A 348 -1.82 16.10 40.28
C LYS A 348 -2.86 15.43 39.37
N LEU A 349 -4.08 15.97 39.36
CA LEU A 349 -5.12 15.52 38.44
C LEU A 349 -4.62 15.62 37.01
N ASP A 350 -4.98 14.66 36.16
CA ASP A 350 -4.50 14.62 34.77
C ASP A 350 -4.81 15.92 34.00
N ILE A 351 -5.94 16.57 34.35
CA ILE A 351 -6.36 17.85 33.78
C ILE A 351 -5.51 19.05 34.23
N ASP A 352 -4.81 18.95 35.36
CA ASP A 352 -4.03 20.05 35.92
C ASP A 352 -2.52 19.92 35.60
N ARG A 353 -2.09 18.81 34.96
CA ARG A 353 -0.70 18.56 34.58
C ARG A 353 -0.27 19.43 33.40
N THR A 354 0.93 20.00 33.50
CA THR A 354 1.73 20.54 32.39
C THR A 354 2.26 19.39 31.54
N PHE A 355 2.74 19.68 30.33
CA PHE A 355 3.30 18.67 29.45
C PHE A 355 4.44 17.84 30.09
N ASN A 356 5.38 18.51 30.76
CA ASN A 356 6.47 17.83 31.47
C ASN A 356 5.95 16.98 32.64
N GLU A 357 4.94 17.44 33.37
CA GLU A 357 4.30 16.65 34.44
C GLU A 357 3.53 15.44 33.88
N VAL A 358 2.95 15.53 32.67
CA VAL A 358 2.34 14.37 31.98
C VAL A 358 3.42 13.33 31.66
N LEU A 359 4.56 13.75 31.11
CA LEU A 359 5.69 12.84 30.82
C LEU A 359 6.21 12.19 32.10
N MET A 360 6.44 12.99 33.16
CA MET A 360 6.86 12.48 34.46
C MET A 360 5.84 11.51 35.06
N ALA A 361 4.54 11.83 34.99
CA ALA A 361 3.48 10.96 35.49
C ALA A 361 3.40 9.64 34.70
N GLU A 362 3.62 9.65 33.38
CA GLU A 362 3.70 8.42 32.58
C GLU A 362 4.96 7.61 32.92
N ASP A 363 6.09 8.25 33.22
CA ASP A 363 7.30 7.54 33.68
C ASP A 363 7.11 6.92 35.07
N VAL A 364 6.50 7.65 36.01
CA VAL A 364 6.08 7.11 37.32
C VAL A 364 5.14 5.92 37.12
N LYS A 365 4.14 6.05 36.24
CA LYS A 365 3.20 4.96 35.91
C LYS A 365 3.90 3.73 35.34
N LYS A 366 4.95 3.90 34.51
CA LYS A 366 5.79 2.78 34.02
C LYS A 366 6.56 2.14 35.17
N GLN A 367 7.13 2.94 36.07
CA GLN A 367 7.89 2.46 37.22
C GLN A 367 7.01 1.67 38.21
N LEU A 368 5.79 2.16 38.47
CA LEU A 368 4.80 1.49 39.33
C LEU A 368 4.12 0.28 38.64
N ASN A 369 4.40 0.02 37.36
CA ASN A 369 3.84 -1.10 36.63
C ASN A 369 4.73 -2.34 36.78
N PHE A 370 4.47 -3.14 37.82
CA PHE A 370 5.29 -4.32 38.10
C PHE A 370 5.06 -5.46 37.10
N PRO A 371 6.13 -6.15 36.65
CA PRO A 371 5.97 -7.41 35.93
C PRO A 371 5.12 -8.38 36.75
N PRO A 372 4.01 -8.94 36.20
CA PRO A 372 3.10 -9.78 36.99
C PRO A 372 3.81 -10.96 37.68
N GLN A 373 4.79 -11.56 36.99
CA GLN A 373 5.59 -12.66 37.53
C GLN A 373 6.49 -12.26 38.71
N SER A 374 6.94 -11.00 38.82
CA SER A 374 7.69 -10.56 40.00
C SER A 374 6.82 -10.44 41.24
N VAL A 375 5.56 -10.05 41.09
CA VAL A 375 4.59 -10.00 42.19
C VAL A 375 4.27 -11.41 42.66
N VAL A 376 4.02 -12.34 41.72
CA VAL A 376 3.77 -13.76 42.03
C VAL A 376 4.89 -14.39 42.86
N LYS A 377 6.16 -14.06 42.58
CA LYS A 377 7.30 -14.60 43.34
C LYS A 377 7.33 -14.18 44.80
N LYS A 378 6.78 -13.00 45.14
CA LYS A 378 6.72 -12.50 46.52
C LYS A 378 5.52 -13.06 47.30
N LEU A 379 4.54 -13.69 46.63
CA LEU A 379 3.37 -14.26 47.28
C LEU A 379 3.66 -15.56 48.05
N PRO A 380 2.86 -15.86 49.10
CA PRO A 380 2.91 -17.15 49.80
C PRO A 380 2.74 -18.35 48.86
N ALA A 381 3.43 -19.45 49.16
CA ALA A 381 3.43 -20.66 48.31
C ALA A 381 2.02 -21.19 47.97
N SER A 382 1.06 -21.04 48.89
CA SER A 382 -0.33 -21.47 48.72
C SER A 382 -1.11 -20.66 47.69
N GLN A 383 -0.73 -19.41 47.42
CA GLN A 383 -1.43 -18.50 46.50
C GLN A 383 -0.77 -18.42 45.12
N ARG A 384 0.48 -18.91 45.00
CA ARG A 384 1.29 -18.75 43.78
C ARG A 384 0.67 -19.38 42.53
N LEU A 385 -0.05 -20.49 42.64
CA LEU A 385 -0.63 -21.17 41.47
C LEU A 385 -1.71 -20.30 40.80
N GLU A 386 -2.73 -19.90 41.56
CA GLU A 386 -3.82 -19.06 41.04
C GLU A 386 -3.31 -17.66 40.67
N ALA A 387 -2.36 -17.10 41.43
CA ALA A 387 -1.71 -15.84 41.06
C ALA A 387 -0.97 -15.95 39.71
N THR A 388 -0.34 -17.09 39.41
CA THR A 388 0.32 -17.33 38.12
C THR A 388 -0.69 -17.36 36.98
N GLU A 389 -1.84 -18.00 37.16
CA GLU A 389 -2.90 -18.03 36.14
C GLU A 389 -3.46 -16.63 35.85
N ARG A 390 -3.72 -15.83 36.89
CA ARG A 390 -4.15 -14.42 36.75
C ARG A 390 -3.06 -13.56 36.09
N ALA A 391 -1.81 -13.71 36.51
CA ALA A 391 -0.67 -13.03 35.91
C ALA A 391 -0.55 -13.35 34.40
N ASN A 392 -0.75 -14.60 34.00
CA ASN A 392 -0.70 -15.00 32.60
C ASN A 392 -1.85 -14.38 31.78
N ARG A 393 -3.07 -14.30 32.34
CA ARG A 393 -4.20 -13.60 31.69
C ARG A 393 -3.93 -12.11 31.51
N LEU A 394 -3.38 -11.46 32.54
CA LEU A 394 -2.99 -10.06 32.49
C LEU A 394 -1.92 -9.79 31.42
N VAL A 395 -0.90 -10.67 31.34
CA VAL A 395 0.14 -10.59 30.29
C VAL A 395 -0.48 -10.75 28.90
N ALA A 396 -1.31 -11.77 28.69
CA ALA A 396 -1.96 -12.02 27.40
C ALA A 396 -2.86 -10.84 26.96
N ALA A 397 -3.60 -10.22 27.88
CA ALA A 397 -4.39 -9.02 27.59
C ALA A 397 -3.52 -7.84 27.14
N LYS A 398 -2.37 -7.63 27.80
CA LYS A 398 -1.41 -6.57 27.43
C LYS A 398 -0.70 -6.85 26.10
N GLU A 399 -0.35 -8.10 25.83
CA GLU A 399 0.20 -8.54 24.54
C GLU A 399 -0.79 -8.27 23.41
N LYS A 400 -2.07 -8.60 23.61
CA LYS A 400 -3.11 -8.32 22.62
C LYS A 400 -3.25 -6.82 22.30
N ILE A 401 -3.22 -5.95 23.31
CA ILE A 401 -3.19 -4.48 23.08
C ILE A 401 -1.99 -4.10 22.22
N SER A 402 -0.80 -4.59 22.59
CA SER A 402 0.45 -4.29 21.89
C SER A 402 0.39 -4.77 20.43
N HIS A 403 -0.15 -5.96 20.17
CA HIS A 403 -0.33 -6.47 18.82
C HIS A 403 -1.30 -5.61 17.99
N VAL A 404 -2.43 -5.20 18.58
CA VAL A 404 -3.40 -4.31 17.92
C VAL A 404 -2.75 -2.97 17.57
N GLU A 405 -1.99 -2.37 18.49
CA GLU A 405 -1.28 -1.10 18.28
C GLU A 405 -0.22 -1.21 17.17
N ILE A 406 0.60 -2.28 17.17
CA ILE A 406 1.59 -2.53 16.11
C ILE A 406 0.91 -2.53 14.74
N TYR A 407 -0.21 -3.23 14.60
CA TYR A 407 -0.93 -3.34 13.33
C TYR A 407 -1.62 -2.03 12.94
N ARG A 408 -2.22 -1.30 13.90
CA ARG A 408 -2.77 0.04 13.65
C ARG A 408 -1.69 1.01 13.18
N ASN A 409 -0.51 0.98 13.78
CA ASN A 409 0.60 1.88 13.47
C ASN A 409 1.21 1.61 12.09
N GLN A 410 1.30 0.35 11.65
CA GLN A 410 1.83 -0.01 10.31
C GLN A 410 1.11 0.66 9.14
N ILE A 411 -0.14 1.09 9.34
CA ILE A 411 -0.97 1.70 8.30
C ILE A 411 -1.50 3.07 8.71
N ASN A 412 -0.95 3.64 9.79
CA ASN A 412 -1.40 4.89 10.40
C ASN A 412 -2.92 4.96 10.62
N TYR A 413 -3.52 3.90 11.18
CA TYR A 413 -4.97 3.73 11.25
C TYR A 413 -5.67 4.87 12.01
N ALA A 414 -5.09 5.29 13.14
CA ALA A 414 -5.68 6.32 13.99
C ALA A 414 -5.69 7.71 13.30
N TYR A 415 -4.63 8.05 12.57
CA TYR A 415 -4.58 9.29 11.78
C TYR A 415 -5.66 9.31 10.71
N TRP A 416 -5.77 8.26 9.90
CA TRP A 416 -6.77 8.21 8.83
C TRP A 416 -8.21 8.20 9.38
N GLU A 417 -8.43 7.59 10.54
CA GLU A 417 -9.70 7.64 11.27
C GLU A 417 -10.02 9.08 11.71
N ALA A 418 -9.07 9.77 12.33
CA ALA A 418 -9.23 11.17 12.75
C ALA A 418 -9.42 12.12 11.57
N ARG A 419 -8.64 11.94 10.48
CA ARG A 419 -8.71 12.77 9.28
C ARG A 419 -10.04 12.67 8.57
N CYS A 420 -10.59 11.46 8.44
CA CYS A 420 -11.93 11.28 7.88
C CYS A 420 -12.99 12.03 8.68
N ILE A 421 -12.84 12.16 10.00
CA ILE A 421 -13.76 12.93 10.85
C ILE A 421 -13.51 14.43 10.68
N ALA A 422 -12.26 14.88 10.82
CA ALA A 422 -11.87 16.28 10.75
C ALA A 422 -12.26 16.94 9.42
N GLU A 423 -12.02 16.28 8.29
CA GLU A 423 -12.32 16.81 6.96
C GLU A 423 -13.83 16.94 6.67
N GLN A 424 -14.70 16.41 7.55
CA GLN A 424 -16.14 16.61 7.47
C GLN A 424 -16.62 17.88 8.18
N GLU A 425 -15.78 18.56 8.95
CA GLU A 425 -16.15 19.73 9.74
C GLU A 425 -16.25 21.01 8.90
N ASP A 426 -17.04 21.97 9.38
CA ASP A 426 -17.22 23.25 8.70
C ASP A 426 -15.89 24.04 8.66
N ALA A 427 -15.11 23.98 9.74
CA ALA A 427 -13.77 24.58 9.80
C ALA A 427 -12.84 23.99 8.72
N ALA A 428 -12.83 22.67 8.52
CA ALA A 428 -12.01 22.04 7.48
C ALA A 428 -12.42 22.50 6.07
N ILE A 429 -13.72 22.54 5.79
CA ILE A 429 -14.25 23.01 4.51
C ILE A 429 -13.88 24.48 4.25
N LEU A 430 -14.06 25.35 5.25
CA LEU A 430 -13.72 26.77 5.13
C LEU A 430 -12.21 26.97 4.97
N ALA A 431 -11.40 26.22 5.72
CA ALA A 431 -9.94 26.26 5.62
C ALA A 431 -9.47 25.87 4.21
N ARG A 432 -9.93 24.72 3.71
CA ARG A 432 -9.60 24.19 2.37
C ARG A 432 -10.10 25.12 1.26
N THR A 433 -11.34 25.61 1.35
CA THR A 433 -11.93 26.54 0.38
C THR A 433 -11.14 27.83 0.30
N SER A 434 -10.85 28.45 1.43
CA SER A 434 -10.16 29.74 1.46
C SER A 434 -8.72 29.60 0.98
N MET A 435 -8.02 28.52 1.35
CA MET A 435 -6.67 28.23 0.85
C MET A 435 -6.66 28.02 -0.67
N TYR A 436 -7.60 27.24 -1.20
CA TYR A 436 -7.71 27.03 -2.66
C TYR A 436 -8.04 28.33 -3.41
N GLU A 437 -8.97 29.14 -2.89
CA GLU A 437 -9.31 30.44 -3.48
C GLU A 437 -8.11 31.41 -3.43
N ALA A 438 -7.32 31.40 -2.36
CA ALA A 438 -6.11 32.20 -2.24
C ALA A 438 -5.08 31.82 -3.31
N ASP A 439 -4.82 30.52 -3.50
CA ASP A 439 -3.91 30.03 -4.55
C ASP A 439 -4.39 30.44 -5.95
N GLN A 440 -5.70 30.35 -6.22
CA GLN A 440 -6.29 30.80 -7.48
C GLN A 440 -6.17 32.31 -7.70
N MET A 441 -6.25 33.12 -6.64
CA MET A 441 -6.06 34.57 -6.70
C MET A 441 -4.60 34.92 -6.94
N LEU A 442 -3.67 34.21 -6.30
CA LEU A 442 -2.23 34.34 -6.56
C LEU A 442 -1.88 34.10 -8.03
N ASP A 443 -2.41 33.02 -8.62
CA ASP A 443 -2.21 32.70 -10.04
C ASP A 443 -2.71 33.82 -10.98
N LYS A 444 -3.70 34.59 -10.55
CA LYS A 444 -4.26 35.73 -11.30
C LYS A 444 -3.58 37.07 -10.99
N GLY A 445 -2.69 37.12 -10.00
CA GLY A 445 -2.05 38.34 -9.51
C GLY A 445 -2.96 39.21 -8.61
N GLU A 446 -4.03 38.65 -8.07
CA GLU A 446 -4.96 39.32 -7.13
C GLU A 446 -4.44 39.22 -5.68
N LEU A 447 -3.34 39.93 -5.39
CA LEU A 447 -2.56 39.73 -4.15
C LEU A 447 -3.34 40.06 -2.87
N ASP A 448 -4.05 41.19 -2.82
CA ASP A 448 -4.79 41.61 -1.62
C ASP A 448 -5.93 40.63 -1.28
N GLY A 449 -6.61 40.11 -2.31
CA GLY A 449 -7.66 39.10 -2.13
C GLY A 449 -7.08 37.76 -1.66
N ALA A 450 -5.93 37.36 -2.19
CA ALA A 450 -5.24 36.15 -1.76
C ALA A 450 -4.84 36.23 -0.27
N LEU A 451 -4.32 37.39 0.19
CA LEU A 451 -3.99 37.61 1.59
C LEU A 451 -5.21 37.44 2.50
N GLU A 452 -6.33 38.09 2.18
CA GLU A 452 -7.58 37.97 2.96
C GLU A 452 -8.03 36.51 3.07
N LYS A 453 -7.95 35.76 1.96
CA LYS A 453 -8.34 34.35 1.92
C LYS A 453 -7.40 33.45 2.72
N TYR A 454 -6.10 33.69 2.70
CA TYR A 454 -5.16 32.97 3.56
C TYR A 454 -5.43 33.22 5.04
N GLU A 455 -5.71 34.46 5.47
CA GLU A 455 -6.04 34.74 6.87
C GLU A 455 -7.28 33.95 7.35
N ILE A 456 -8.31 33.87 6.52
CA ILE A 456 -9.49 33.04 6.80
C ILE A 456 -9.08 31.57 6.89
N ALA A 457 -8.22 31.10 5.98
CA ALA A 457 -7.74 29.72 6.00
C ALA A 457 -6.99 29.39 7.30
N TRP A 458 -6.08 30.26 7.74
CA TRP A 458 -5.26 30.05 8.94
C TRP A 458 -6.07 30.02 10.22
N ALA A 459 -7.06 30.91 10.35
CA ALA A 459 -7.97 30.89 11.50
C ALA A 459 -8.73 29.56 11.62
N ASN A 460 -9.25 29.05 10.49
CA ASN A 460 -10.00 27.79 10.47
C ASN A 460 -9.08 26.56 10.63
N TRP A 461 -7.86 26.60 10.08
CA TRP A 461 -6.87 25.55 10.35
C TRP A 461 -6.45 25.51 11.81
N ALA A 462 -6.31 26.67 12.47
CA ALA A 462 -5.98 26.74 13.90
C ALA A 462 -7.10 26.12 14.76
N GLU A 463 -8.37 26.42 14.44
CA GLU A 463 -9.53 25.79 15.07
C GLU A 463 -9.53 24.27 14.86
N LEU A 464 -9.34 23.83 13.61
CA LEU A 464 -9.36 22.42 13.24
C LEU A 464 -8.22 21.63 13.88
N PHE A 465 -6.99 22.14 13.87
CA PHE A 465 -5.85 21.50 14.50
C PHE A 465 -5.98 21.41 16.02
N ASN A 466 -6.66 22.37 16.64
CA ASN A 466 -6.97 22.28 18.05
C ASN A 466 -8.01 21.20 18.35
N ALA A 467 -9.06 21.08 17.53
CA ALA A 467 -10.08 20.04 17.65
C ALA A 467 -9.53 18.64 17.32
N HIS A 468 -8.61 18.57 16.35
CA HIS A 468 -8.01 17.33 15.84
C HIS A 468 -6.48 17.42 15.78
N PRO A 469 -5.77 17.36 16.92
CA PRO A 469 -4.31 17.48 16.96
C PRO A 469 -3.55 16.45 16.12
N ALA A 470 -4.15 15.27 15.89
CA ALA A 470 -3.61 14.24 15.01
C ALA A 470 -3.49 14.69 13.54
N MET A 471 -4.11 15.80 13.13
CA MET A 471 -3.96 16.35 11.79
C MET A 471 -2.62 17.09 11.59
N MET A 472 -1.89 17.40 12.67
CA MET A 472 -0.66 18.21 12.63
C MET A 472 0.64 17.42 12.35
N ILE A 473 0.54 16.11 12.16
CA ILE A 473 1.68 15.19 12.21
C ILE A 473 2.04 14.54 10.86
N ASP A 474 1.16 14.61 9.87
CA ASP A 474 1.22 13.82 8.62
C ASP A 474 0.68 14.67 7.43
N ASP A 475 0.32 14.06 6.30
CA ASP A 475 0.03 14.68 4.99
C ASP A 475 -0.77 16.01 5.03
N ALA A 476 -1.76 16.14 5.92
CA ALA A 476 -2.56 17.36 6.03
C ALA A 476 -1.72 18.56 6.51
N ALA A 477 -0.79 18.33 7.43
CA ALA A 477 0.12 19.34 7.94
C ALA A 477 1.11 19.79 6.86
N ASP A 478 1.63 18.86 6.06
CA ASP A 478 2.60 19.17 5.00
C ASP A 478 1.99 20.09 3.93
N ALA A 479 0.74 19.84 3.53
CA ALA A 479 0.02 20.71 2.60
C ALA A 479 -0.21 22.13 3.16
N VAL A 480 -0.44 22.24 4.47
CA VAL A 480 -0.56 23.54 5.16
C VAL A 480 0.80 24.24 5.19
N LEU A 481 1.89 23.54 5.52
CA LEU A 481 3.25 24.10 5.53
C LEU A 481 3.66 24.63 4.14
N GLU A 482 3.38 23.88 3.08
CA GLU A 482 3.64 24.33 1.70
C GLU A 482 2.87 25.62 1.37
N SER A 483 1.62 25.72 1.81
CA SER A 483 0.78 26.90 1.59
C SER A 483 1.24 28.10 2.44
N ILE A 484 1.73 27.87 3.66
CA ILE A 484 2.33 28.91 4.52
C ILE A 484 3.58 29.49 3.85
N GLU A 485 4.40 28.66 3.20
CA GLU A 485 5.57 29.12 2.47
C GLU A 485 5.21 30.03 1.28
N SER A 486 4.12 29.72 0.57
CA SER A 486 3.58 30.58 -0.49
C SER A 486 3.09 31.91 0.08
N TYR A 487 2.37 31.88 1.19
CA TYR A 487 1.92 33.08 1.90
C TYR A 487 3.08 33.94 2.42
N ARG A 488 4.14 33.33 2.97
CA ARG A 488 5.35 34.04 3.41
C ARG A 488 6.03 34.78 2.24
N LYS A 489 6.15 34.12 1.09
CA LYS A 489 6.68 34.75 -0.14
C LYS A 489 5.82 35.92 -0.61
N LEU A 490 4.49 35.81 -0.47
CA LEU A 490 3.55 36.87 -0.84
C LEU A 490 3.71 38.13 0.03
N LEU A 491 4.00 37.97 1.33
CA LEU A 491 4.23 39.10 2.25
C LEU A 491 5.52 39.88 1.96
N ASP A 492 6.44 39.33 1.15
CA ASP A 492 7.79 39.86 0.95
C ASP A 492 8.54 40.12 2.28
N GLN A 493 8.26 39.28 3.28
CA GLN A 493 8.87 39.35 4.61
C GLN A 493 9.72 38.10 4.86
N THR A 494 10.84 38.28 5.57
CA THR A 494 11.72 37.17 5.95
C THR A 494 11.08 36.29 7.03
N GLU A 495 10.31 36.90 7.91
CA GLU A 495 9.63 36.27 9.04
C GLU A 495 8.11 36.49 8.95
N LEU A 496 7.33 35.57 9.52
CA LEU A 496 5.88 35.70 9.60
C LEU A 496 5.48 36.69 10.70
N PRO A 497 4.30 37.33 10.61
CA PRO A 497 3.80 38.24 11.64
C PRO A 497 3.75 37.59 13.03
N ASP A 498 4.00 38.37 14.08
CA ASP A 498 3.96 37.88 15.46
C ASP A 498 2.60 37.30 15.84
N ASP A 499 1.52 37.84 15.29
CA ASP A 499 0.13 37.43 15.52
C ASP A 499 -0.38 36.36 14.54
N PHE A 500 0.51 35.73 13.77
CA PHE A 500 0.18 34.69 12.81
C PHE A 500 -0.61 33.54 13.46
N ALA A 501 -1.82 33.27 12.93
CA ALA A 501 -2.77 32.35 13.55
C ALA A 501 -2.26 30.90 13.73
N LEU A 502 -1.33 30.46 12.88
CA LEU A 502 -0.71 29.12 12.95
C LEU A 502 0.69 29.13 13.58
N ARG A 503 1.08 30.18 14.30
CA ARG A 503 2.38 30.25 14.98
C ARG A 503 2.59 29.09 15.96
N ASP A 504 1.57 28.76 16.73
CA ASP A 504 1.64 27.66 17.70
C ASP A 504 1.74 26.30 16.98
N PHE A 505 1.10 26.14 15.83
CA PHE A 505 1.27 24.95 14.98
C PHE A 505 2.71 24.83 14.46
N LEU A 506 3.31 25.92 13.99
CA LEU A 506 4.71 25.92 13.51
C LEU A 506 5.69 25.55 14.64
N GLU A 507 5.50 26.12 15.83
CA GLU A 507 6.35 25.78 16.98
C GLU A 507 6.12 24.33 17.45
N PHE A 508 4.88 23.86 17.46
CA PHE A 508 4.57 22.43 17.69
C PHE A 508 5.35 21.57 16.69
N ARG A 509 5.29 21.90 15.40
CA ARG A 509 5.90 21.07 14.38
C ARG A 509 7.42 21.06 14.45
N ARG A 510 8.03 22.23 14.71
CA ARG A 510 9.46 22.34 14.97
C ARG A 510 9.89 21.44 16.13
N ARG A 511 9.17 21.47 17.26
CA ARG A 511 9.47 20.58 18.41
C ARG A 511 9.21 19.11 18.09
N TYR A 512 8.13 18.83 17.35
CA TYR A 512 7.76 17.50 16.91
C TYR A 512 8.91 16.84 16.12
N ASP A 513 9.44 17.56 15.14
CA ASP A 513 10.53 17.11 14.26
C ASP A 513 11.89 17.02 14.98
N GLU A 514 12.17 17.90 15.94
CA GLU A 514 13.45 17.91 16.65
C GLU A 514 13.56 16.84 17.75
N GLN A 515 12.48 16.54 18.49
CA GLN A 515 12.57 15.81 19.77
C GLN A 515 11.40 14.85 20.07
N LEU A 516 10.39 14.74 19.21
CA LEU A 516 9.06 14.23 19.60
C LEU A 516 8.47 13.19 18.62
N THR A 517 9.27 12.64 17.71
CA THR A 517 8.95 11.41 16.94
C THR A 517 9.00 10.15 17.82
N ASP A 518 8.44 10.21 19.03
CA ASP A 518 8.21 9.04 19.88
C ASP A 518 6.81 8.47 19.56
N PRO A 519 6.68 7.18 19.18
CA PRO A 519 5.39 6.52 19.02
C PRO A 519 4.45 6.68 20.22
N ALA A 520 4.96 6.83 21.44
CA ALA A 520 4.16 7.06 22.64
C ALA A 520 3.43 8.42 22.61
N MET A 521 4.03 9.44 21.98
CA MET A 521 3.44 10.77 21.85
C MET A 521 2.26 10.81 20.87
N MET A 522 2.27 9.97 19.84
CA MET A 522 1.15 9.85 18.90
C MET A 522 -0.13 9.39 19.58
N GLY A 523 0.00 8.46 20.55
CA GLY A 523 -1.12 8.02 21.38
C GLY A 523 -1.71 9.16 22.23
N VAL A 524 -0.85 10.01 22.81
CA VAL A 524 -1.28 11.18 23.59
C VAL A 524 -1.98 12.21 22.70
N ILE A 525 -1.38 12.55 21.55
CA ILE A 525 -1.92 13.53 20.59
C ILE A 525 -3.29 13.07 20.07
N SER A 526 -3.41 11.82 19.65
CA SER A 526 -4.67 11.27 19.12
C SER A 526 -5.75 11.10 20.17
N ALA A 527 -5.39 10.77 21.42
CA ALA A 527 -6.35 10.65 22.52
C ALA A 527 -6.73 12.00 23.14
N TRP A 528 -6.00 13.08 22.85
CA TRP A 528 -6.17 14.37 23.50
C TRP A 528 -7.60 14.92 23.42
N PRO A 529 -8.28 14.97 22.26
CA PRO A 529 -9.64 15.51 22.19
C PRO A 529 -10.65 14.72 23.05
N ALA A 530 -10.48 13.39 23.11
CA ALA A 530 -11.32 12.52 23.93
C ALA A 530 -11.04 12.69 25.43
N ARG A 531 -9.77 12.91 25.81
CA ARG A 531 -9.36 13.12 27.20
C ARG A 531 -9.64 14.54 27.71
N PHE A 532 -9.50 15.55 26.85
CA PHE A 532 -9.50 16.97 27.19
C PHE A 532 -10.35 17.81 26.21
N PRO A 533 -11.68 17.58 26.12
CA PRO A 533 -12.53 18.15 25.07
C PRO A 533 -12.65 19.69 25.08
N ASN A 534 -12.29 20.35 26.19
CA ASN A 534 -12.40 21.81 26.35
C ASN A 534 -11.04 22.53 26.50
N ARG A 535 -9.92 21.83 26.26
CA ARG A 535 -8.58 22.43 26.38
C ARG A 535 -7.93 22.60 25.02
N ASN A 536 -7.20 23.69 24.86
CA ASN A 536 -6.43 23.91 23.64
C ASN A 536 -5.13 23.09 23.68
N PHE A 537 -5.00 22.09 22.80
CA PHE A 537 -3.83 21.21 22.78
C PHE A 537 -2.52 21.97 22.59
N LEU A 538 -2.50 22.88 21.61
CA LEU A 538 -1.30 23.62 21.24
C LEU A 538 -0.85 24.56 22.36
N THR A 539 -1.79 25.31 22.96
CA THR A 539 -1.48 26.19 24.09
C THR A 539 -0.86 25.40 25.25
N GLU A 540 -1.44 24.26 25.59
CA GLU A 540 -1.03 23.45 26.75
C GLU A 540 0.29 22.70 26.52
N MET A 541 0.52 22.20 25.30
CA MET A 541 1.79 21.57 24.91
C MET A 541 2.93 22.60 24.90
N LEU A 542 2.63 23.83 24.48
CA LEU A 542 3.61 24.91 24.37
C LEU A 542 3.79 25.72 25.64
N LEU A 543 3.00 25.48 26.70
CA LEU A 543 3.23 26.09 28.01
C LEU A 543 4.68 25.79 28.43
N LYS A 544 5.51 26.83 28.48
CA LYS A 544 6.81 26.73 29.12
C LYS A 544 6.59 26.39 30.59
N THR A 545 7.32 25.41 31.10
CA THR A 545 7.55 25.26 32.54
C THR A 545 8.45 26.41 33.02
N ASP A 546 7.94 27.65 33.01
CA ASP A 546 8.59 28.80 33.66
C ASP A 546 8.23 28.82 35.16
N ALA A 547 8.30 27.67 35.84
CA ALA A 547 8.02 27.53 37.27
C ALA A 547 9.04 26.66 38.03
N LEU A 548 10.26 26.55 37.50
CA LEU A 548 11.43 26.16 38.29
C LEU A 548 12.55 27.17 38.02
N SER A 549 12.32 28.42 38.43
CA SER A 549 13.43 29.35 38.65
C SER A 549 14.30 28.80 39.76
N ALA A 550 15.53 28.43 39.41
CA ALA A 550 16.59 27.95 40.29
C ALA A 550 17.15 29.04 41.24
N ASP A 551 16.30 29.92 41.76
CA ASP A 551 16.70 31.03 42.63
C ASP A 551 16.62 30.70 44.13
N ASP A 552 16.15 29.51 44.51
CA ASP A 552 16.04 29.09 45.93
C ASP A 552 16.84 27.80 46.29
N ALA A 553 17.94 27.52 45.59
CA ALA A 553 18.88 26.45 46.00
C ALA A 553 20.03 27.01 46.87
N PRO A 554 20.21 26.57 48.13
CA PRO A 554 21.39 26.93 48.90
C PRO A 554 22.65 26.22 48.38
N ALA A 555 23.76 26.97 48.42
CA ALA A 555 25.10 26.73 47.88
C ALA A 555 25.73 25.32 48.06
N GLU A 556 26.37 24.84 46.96
CA GLU A 556 27.66 24.13 46.77
C GLU A 556 28.21 23.19 47.88
N LEU A 557 28.83 22.01 47.71
CA LEU A 557 29.69 21.28 46.72
C LEU A 557 29.98 19.86 47.36
N PRO A 558 30.81 18.89 46.86
CA PRO A 558 31.71 18.88 45.70
C PRO A 558 31.61 17.66 44.75
N THR A 559 32.18 17.86 43.56
CA THR A 559 32.51 16.90 42.50
C THR A 559 33.32 15.68 42.96
N ILE A 560 32.92 14.48 42.50
CA ILE A 560 33.80 13.30 42.41
C ILE A 560 34.03 12.98 40.94
N ASN A 561 35.30 13.12 40.53
CA ASN A 561 35.84 12.74 39.24
C ASN A 561 36.16 11.23 39.27
N LEU A 562 35.49 10.44 38.43
CA LEU A 562 35.90 9.07 38.11
C LEU A 562 36.03 8.95 36.60
N GLN A 563 37.29 8.91 36.18
CA GLN A 563 37.77 8.72 34.82
C GLN A 563 37.20 7.45 34.19
N SER A 564 36.64 7.58 32.98
CA SER A 564 36.33 6.47 32.08
C SER A 564 37.63 5.90 31.46
N PRO A 565 37.78 4.56 31.33
CA PRO A 565 38.74 4.00 30.40
C PRO A 565 38.18 4.00 28.97
N GLU A 566 38.94 4.56 28.03
CA GLU A 566 38.73 4.40 26.59
C GLU A 566 38.75 2.91 26.20
N VAL A 567 37.66 2.43 25.59
CA VAL A 567 37.65 1.19 24.79
C VAL A 567 36.83 1.46 23.53
N GLY A 568 37.40 1.06 22.39
CA GLY A 568 37.12 1.58 21.06
C GLY A 568 35.69 1.42 20.54
N GLN A 569 35.29 2.43 19.75
CA GLN A 569 34.12 2.43 18.89
C GLN A 569 34.18 1.29 17.86
N PRO A 570 33.14 0.44 17.76
CA PRO A 570 32.75 -0.19 16.51
C PRO A 570 31.87 0.79 15.70
N PRO A 571 31.88 0.72 14.36
CA PRO A 571 31.21 1.71 13.51
C PRO A 571 29.69 1.66 13.65
N VAL A 572 29.11 2.86 13.75
CA VAL A 572 27.66 3.13 13.75
C VAL A 572 27.08 2.79 12.36
N PRO A 573 26.01 2.00 12.24
CA PRO A 573 25.22 1.94 11.01
C PRO A 573 24.33 3.19 10.93
N ALA A 574 24.40 3.91 9.81
CA ALA A 574 23.63 5.12 9.55
C ALA A 574 22.11 4.86 9.55
N PRO A 575 21.28 5.81 10.03
CA PRO A 575 19.83 5.73 9.97
C PRO A 575 19.34 5.87 8.51
N ALA A 576 18.31 5.08 8.19
CA ALA A 576 17.68 5.01 6.88
C ALA A 576 17.02 6.35 6.50
N ALA A 577 17.41 6.90 5.35
CA ALA A 577 16.80 8.08 4.75
C ALA A 577 15.55 7.70 3.93
N SER A 578 14.53 8.55 4.02
CA SER A 578 13.33 8.58 3.18
C SER A 578 13.67 8.73 1.69
N PRO A 579 12.90 8.11 0.76
CA PRO A 579 13.24 8.13 -0.65
C PRO A 579 12.83 9.44 -1.30
N THR A 580 13.82 10.22 -1.76
CA THR A 580 13.67 11.28 -2.74
C THR A 580 13.91 10.70 -4.14
N SER A 581 13.18 11.19 -5.13
CA SER A 581 13.28 10.81 -6.54
C SER A 581 14.63 11.22 -7.14
N GLU A 582 15.41 10.27 -7.66
CA GLU A 582 16.38 10.52 -8.73
C GLU A 582 16.65 9.25 -9.53
N ALA A 583 17.04 9.47 -10.79
CA ALA A 583 17.05 8.54 -11.92
C ALA A 583 17.79 7.21 -11.69
N SER A 584 17.21 6.12 -12.19
CA SER A 584 17.73 4.76 -12.07
C SER A 584 18.65 4.39 -13.24
N GLU A 585 19.96 4.30 -12.96
CA GLU A 585 20.89 3.43 -13.69
C GLU A 585 20.82 1.97 -13.13
N PRO A 586 21.18 0.95 -13.93
CA PRO A 586 20.63 -0.40 -13.78
C PRO A 586 21.33 -1.25 -12.71
N LEU A 587 20.53 -1.84 -11.82
CA LEU A 587 21.01 -2.77 -10.79
C LEU A 587 21.22 -4.20 -11.33
N VAL A 588 22.35 -4.76 -10.91
CA VAL A 588 22.89 -6.10 -11.16
C VAL A 588 22.01 -7.21 -10.55
N GLN A 589 21.94 -8.34 -11.24
CA GLN A 589 21.16 -9.55 -10.91
C GLN A 589 21.57 -10.19 -9.57
N PRO A 590 20.64 -10.74 -8.76
CA PRO A 590 21.00 -11.67 -7.68
C PRO A 590 21.16 -13.10 -8.22
N ALA A 591 22.22 -13.76 -7.74
CA ALA A 591 22.53 -15.17 -8.00
C ALA A 591 21.46 -16.12 -7.44
N ALA A 592 21.27 -17.24 -8.13
CA ALA A 592 20.26 -18.25 -7.87
C ALA A 592 20.45 -18.98 -6.53
N GLU A 593 19.44 -18.95 -5.66
CA GLU A 593 19.23 -19.97 -4.63
C GLU A 593 18.46 -21.17 -5.23
N SER A 594 18.98 -22.37 -5.01
CA SER A 594 18.37 -23.64 -5.44
C SER A 594 17.42 -24.18 -4.35
N PRO A 595 16.31 -24.85 -4.71
CA PRO A 595 15.31 -25.34 -3.74
C PRO A 595 15.75 -26.64 -3.02
N PRO A 596 15.17 -26.95 -1.83
CA PRO A 596 15.55 -28.12 -1.04
C PRO A 596 15.02 -29.42 -1.67
N VAL A 597 15.89 -30.42 -1.80
CA VAL A 597 15.53 -31.78 -2.20
C VAL A 597 15.49 -32.67 -0.95
N ALA A 598 14.38 -33.39 -0.81
CA ALA A 598 14.17 -34.40 0.22
C ALA A 598 15.15 -35.59 0.07
N THR A 599 15.78 -35.98 1.17
CA THR A 599 16.59 -37.20 1.31
C THR A 599 15.72 -38.46 1.37
N PRO A 600 16.21 -39.57 0.82
CA PRO A 600 16.23 -40.82 1.55
C PRO A 600 17.65 -41.38 1.70
N GLU A 601 17.82 -42.23 2.71
CA GLU A 601 19.05 -42.79 3.26
C GLU A 601 19.95 -43.61 2.30
N ASN A 602 21.22 -43.66 2.70
CA ASN A 602 22.24 -44.72 2.52
C ASN A 602 22.78 -45.02 1.10
N ALA A 603 24.03 -44.60 0.83
CA ALA A 603 25.23 -45.46 0.94
C ALA A 603 26.43 -44.94 0.11
N ALA A 604 27.62 -44.98 0.74
CA ALA A 604 28.97 -45.16 0.18
C ALA A 604 29.63 -44.08 -0.74
N THR A 605 30.70 -43.49 -0.19
CA THR A 605 31.94 -42.93 -0.78
C THR A 605 32.65 -43.83 -1.82
N PRO A 606 33.74 -43.41 -2.52
CA PRO A 606 34.36 -42.06 -2.69
C PRO A 606 34.90 -41.76 -4.13
N GLU A 607 35.64 -40.63 -4.24
CA GLU A 607 36.87 -40.40 -5.04
C GLU A 607 36.89 -39.45 -6.26
N ALA A 608 37.63 -38.34 -6.05
CA ALA A 608 38.85 -37.91 -6.76
C ALA A 608 38.80 -36.97 -7.99
N GLY A 609 39.60 -35.90 -7.87
CA GLY A 609 40.37 -35.18 -8.91
C GLY A 609 39.59 -34.28 -9.87
N SER A 610 40.08 -33.15 -10.38
CA SER A 610 41.34 -32.41 -10.27
C SER A 610 41.22 -31.17 -11.16
N GLU A 611 41.82 -30.05 -10.75
CA GLU A 611 42.67 -29.12 -11.56
C GLU A 611 42.17 -28.61 -12.95
N ALA A 612 42.40 -27.40 -13.44
CA ALA A 612 43.37 -26.32 -13.25
C ALA A 612 42.78 -25.10 -14.04
N GLU A 613 42.90 -23.85 -13.57
CA GLU A 613 43.91 -22.84 -14.02
C GLU A 613 43.96 -22.62 -15.55
N SER A 614 43.98 -21.42 -16.14
CA SER A 614 44.57 -20.13 -15.73
C SER A 614 44.38 -19.08 -16.86
N THR A 615 44.36 -17.78 -16.48
CA THR A 615 45.00 -16.61 -17.15
C THR A 615 44.66 -16.25 -18.62
N SER A 616 44.70 -15.01 -19.12
CA SER A 616 45.03 -13.65 -18.68
C SER A 616 44.62 -12.68 -19.82
N ALA A 617 44.37 -11.41 -19.48
CA ALA A 617 44.19 -10.26 -20.39
C ALA A 617 45.56 -9.74 -20.92
N PRO A 618 45.72 -8.52 -21.50
CA PRO A 618 44.79 -7.49 -22.02
C PRO A 618 45.25 -6.85 -23.38
N GLY A 619 44.53 -5.85 -23.89
CA GLY A 619 45.07 -4.95 -24.93
C GLY A 619 44.08 -3.89 -25.47
N ALA A 620 44.39 -2.62 -25.26
CA ALA A 620 43.64 -1.42 -25.67
C ALA A 620 44.08 -0.87 -27.05
N ALA A 621 43.21 -0.14 -27.75
CA ALA A 621 43.58 0.91 -28.72
C ALA A 621 42.37 1.79 -29.13
N ALA A 622 42.63 3.09 -29.28
CA ALA A 622 41.73 4.16 -29.71
C ALA A 622 41.90 4.51 -31.21
N SER A 623 40.92 5.16 -31.84
CA SER A 623 41.03 6.15 -32.95
C SER A 623 39.62 6.49 -33.51
N GLU A 624 39.22 7.76 -33.48
CA GLU A 624 39.12 8.73 -34.61
C GLU A 624 37.73 8.79 -35.28
N GLY A 625 37.19 10.01 -35.44
CA GLY A 625 36.17 10.36 -36.46
C GLY A 625 36.74 11.46 -37.37
N PRO A 626 35.95 12.24 -38.16
CA PRO A 626 34.68 12.01 -38.88
C PRO A 626 34.90 12.22 -40.42
N PRO A 627 33.90 12.48 -41.31
CA PRO A 627 33.26 13.81 -41.41
C PRO A 627 31.78 13.83 -41.88
N ALA A 628 31.23 15.04 -41.85
CA ALA A 628 29.88 15.45 -42.24
C ALA A 628 29.66 15.56 -43.76
N GLU A 629 28.40 15.43 -44.20
CA GLU A 629 27.93 15.99 -45.47
C GLU A 629 26.44 16.42 -45.40
N SER A 630 26.12 17.42 -46.22
CA SER A 630 25.04 18.40 -46.10
C SER A 630 23.77 18.11 -46.90
N ARG A 631 22.63 18.60 -46.36
CA ARG A 631 21.41 19.16 -47.01
C ARG A 631 20.98 18.66 -48.41
N LYS A 632 19.69 18.29 -48.51
CA LYS A 632 18.75 18.84 -49.51
C LYS A 632 17.27 18.62 -49.11
N GLU A 633 16.48 19.68 -49.30
CA GLU A 633 15.06 19.82 -48.99
C GLU A 633 14.15 19.32 -50.13
N ALA A 634 12.94 18.89 -49.72
CA ALA A 634 11.61 19.01 -50.38
C ALA A 634 11.24 18.08 -51.57
N PRO A 635 9.93 17.89 -51.89
CA PRO A 635 8.72 18.42 -51.26
C PRO A 635 7.61 17.41 -50.87
N SER A 636 6.73 17.93 -50.02
CA SER A 636 5.38 17.51 -49.66
C SER A 636 4.44 17.25 -50.85
N ALA A 637 3.68 16.14 -50.78
CA ALA A 637 2.49 15.90 -51.59
C ALA A 637 1.25 15.78 -50.70
N VAL A 638 0.37 16.76 -50.86
CA VAL A 638 -1.00 16.81 -50.35
C VAL A 638 -1.84 15.79 -51.12
N SER A 639 -2.58 14.94 -50.41
CA SER A 639 -3.65 14.12 -51.00
C SER A 639 -4.95 14.41 -50.28
N THR A 640 -5.77 15.25 -50.91
CA THR A 640 -7.19 15.47 -50.65
C THR A 640 -7.98 14.23 -51.07
N LEU A 641 -8.77 13.67 -50.15
CA LEU A 641 -9.83 12.72 -50.46
C LEU A 641 -11.17 13.31 -50.02
N GLU A 642 -11.98 13.65 -51.02
CA GLU A 642 -13.42 13.90 -50.92
C GLU A 642 -14.15 12.67 -50.38
N ILE A 643 -15.01 12.85 -49.38
CA ILE A 643 -16.13 11.94 -49.13
C ILE A 643 -17.39 12.77 -48.88
N ALA A 644 -18.44 12.33 -49.56
CA ALA A 644 -19.71 12.98 -49.81
C ALA A 644 -20.59 13.25 -48.57
N ALA A 645 -21.38 14.32 -48.70
CA ALA A 645 -22.51 14.65 -47.83
C ALA A 645 -23.66 13.64 -47.98
N PRO A 646 -24.47 13.43 -46.92
CA PRO A 646 -25.85 13.03 -47.07
C PRO A 646 -26.83 14.16 -46.75
N ASP A 647 -27.97 13.99 -47.40
CA ASP A 647 -29.11 14.85 -47.64
C ASP A 647 -29.89 15.29 -46.39
N GLN A 648 -30.56 16.43 -46.50
CA GLN A 648 -31.46 16.97 -45.49
C GLN A 648 -32.82 16.27 -45.54
N GLY A 649 -33.35 15.89 -44.36
CA GLY A 649 -34.67 15.28 -44.25
C GLY A 649 -35.31 15.46 -42.87
N GLN A 650 -35.87 16.66 -42.66
CA GLN A 650 -37.08 16.99 -41.90
C GLN A 650 -37.51 16.14 -40.68
N ALA A 651 -37.57 16.81 -39.52
CA ALA A 651 -38.24 16.38 -38.29
C ALA A 651 -39.77 16.29 -38.42
N PRO A 652 -40.43 15.54 -37.51
CA PRO A 652 -41.37 16.22 -36.61
C PRO A 652 -41.30 15.73 -35.14
N SER A 653 -41.50 16.67 -34.22
CA SER A 653 -41.70 16.46 -32.77
C SER A 653 -43.18 16.12 -32.44
N PRO A 654 -43.59 16.01 -31.15
CA PRO A 654 -43.74 14.75 -30.43
C PRO A 654 -45.19 14.47 -29.98
N LYS A 655 -45.47 13.24 -29.53
CA LYS A 655 -46.61 12.94 -28.65
C LYS A 655 -46.24 11.87 -27.61
N LEU A 656 -46.31 12.28 -26.34
CA LEU A 656 -46.62 11.46 -25.16
C LEU A 656 -48.10 11.01 -25.20
N PRO A 657 -48.57 10.06 -24.37
CA PRO A 657 -48.00 9.50 -23.14
C PRO A 657 -47.34 8.12 -23.24
#